data_AF-A0A7J9NKN7-F1
#
_entry.id   AF-A0A7J9NKN7-F1
#
_cell.length_a   1.000
_cell.length_b   1.000
_cell.length_c   1.000
_cell.angle_alpha   90.00
_cell.angle_beta   90.00
_cell.angle_gamma   90.00
#
_symmetry.space_group_name_H-M   'P 1'
#
loop_
_entity.id
_entity.type
_entity.pdbx_description
1 polymer ?
#
loop_
_entity_poly.entity_id
_entity_poly.type
_entity_poly.pdbx_seq_one_letter_code
_entity_poly.pdbx_strand_id
1 'polypeptide(L)'
;MIGKNYWNTSKEQGGGNYWFTPTGTGFSEITPDWNNDGYCDYQYNLTVNNTDYLPILWDKSIPEINIITPVNETAHNTSSISINITANDSLSNISSVTVEIKNIINISLTLNESYYTGYTGNLSDGVYNITVTAVDLKGNTNTTEPITFTVDTVKPEVVINHKEDDYNYFTNILNVTVDDASAVTVVAEINNENMSQNIALENISGYFGNTTHEFAQGEYSVRIYAEDLAGNVNSSETVEFMVDWTAPIVSIEIPTNGSYLSFTNLKLNVTATDNVCESVMCNISVNGVTVNSSEVNTSETLLFDLTIKEGENNISVVSIDNNGNIGENTTTVVVDTVNPEVTVNTVEKSYNYNSSILNMTATDINLDSVVAEVNGLKNITLNGSTGYFVTNEEFVEGLYNVTIYVTDLAGNVNSSENLIFRVDLTDPVITVNTVEGKYFNNGSNVLNFSVNEDYLDSVAAFNGSSEILLNNSTGNYLNANELADGVYNVTIYANDTASNKVNKTVSFTVDTVNPEVTVNTPVNGTTFTTSSAAINVTANDSLSNVSSVIAKIGSVRNVTLSFDGNYYTGNTGTLSNGNYEITVYATDLAGNVNSSENVTVTVAVPSSSSGGGGNHYSSDLSDGITSSVIKNAVSNSNIVYGSEIDGEYAGELRENIYSAENYELSRDTIIVGGPESNGFANRYNSEFGVSITNDYPGENKGLIQVKNIEVRDGNIIKTYQVIYIAGSDRLGTQAALEYFKTLDELPEGPMFVEWTENGPVLVE
;
A
#
# COMPACT_ATOMS: atom_id res chain seq x y z
N MET A 1 -23.24 -50.89 -147.38
CA MET A 1 -22.34 -50.16 -148.29
C MET A 1 -23.19 -49.68 -149.45
N ILE A 2 -22.95 -48.44 -149.90
CA ILE A 2 -23.57 -47.70 -151.02
C ILE A 2 -24.89 -46.99 -150.68
N GLY A 3 -24.87 -45.66 -150.82
CA GLY A 3 -26.05 -44.80 -150.99
C GLY A 3 -26.27 -43.73 -149.92
N LYS A 4 -25.43 -42.70 -149.84
CA LYS A 4 -25.78 -41.46 -149.11
C LYS A 4 -27.00 -40.83 -149.78
N ASN A 5 -28.08 -40.60 -149.04
CA ASN A 5 -29.13 -39.66 -149.42
C ASN A 5 -29.04 -38.42 -148.53
N TYR A 6 -28.80 -37.27 -149.16
CA TYR A 6 -28.79 -35.95 -148.54
C TYR A 6 -30.22 -35.41 -148.48
N TRP A 7 -30.62 -34.91 -147.32
CA TRP A 7 -31.99 -34.47 -147.03
C TRP A 7 -32.21 -32.98 -147.34
N ASN A 8 -33.46 -32.64 -147.66
CA ASN A 8 -33.95 -31.36 -148.15
C ASN A 8 -33.48 -30.14 -147.34
N THR A 9 -32.72 -29.24 -147.96
CA THR A 9 -32.12 -28.03 -147.36
C THR A 9 -33.02 -26.78 -147.41
N SER A 10 -34.32 -26.93 -147.68
CA SER A 10 -35.24 -25.77 -147.82
C SER A 10 -36.08 -25.43 -146.57
N LYS A 11 -35.86 -26.08 -145.41
CA LYS A 11 -36.39 -25.66 -144.10
C LYS A 11 -35.36 -25.88 -142.98
N GLU A 12 -35.19 -24.88 -142.11
CA GLU A 12 -34.27 -24.87 -140.94
C GLU A 12 -34.64 -25.86 -139.81
N GLN A 13 -35.67 -26.68 -140.00
CA GLN A 13 -36.14 -27.71 -139.06
C GLN A 13 -36.33 -29.02 -139.83
N GLY A 14 -35.28 -29.84 -139.88
CA GLY A 14 -35.15 -31.03 -140.73
C GLY A 14 -36.44 -31.85 -140.91
N GLY A 15 -36.82 -32.09 -142.17
CA GLY A 15 -38.07 -32.78 -142.52
C GLY A 15 -37.88 -34.29 -142.72
N GLY A 16 -38.66 -35.07 -141.98
CA GLY A 16 -38.85 -36.53 -142.06
C GLY A 16 -39.81 -36.96 -143.16
N ASN A 17 -39.56 -38.12 -143.76
CA ASN A 17 -40.24 -38.66 -144.94
C ASN A 17 -41.22 -39.79 -144.59
N TYR A 18 -42.17 -39.55 -143.66
CA TYR A 18 -43.23 -40.53 -143.31
C TYR A 18 -44.63 -40.08 -143.80
N TRP A 19 -45.38 -40.96 -144.46
CA TRP A 19 -46.65 -40.67 -145.18
C TRP A 19 -47.89 -41.25 -144.48
N PHE A 20 -48.99 -40.47 -144.39
CA PHE A 20 -50.36 -40.99 -144.61
C PHE A 20 -51.41 -39.88 -144.83
N THR A 21 -52.30 -40.05 -145.82
CA THR A 21 -53.73 -39.68 -145.67
C THR A 21 -54.61 -40.82 -146.20
N PRO A 22 -55.81 -41.06 -145.64
CA PRO A 22 -56.47 -42.38 -145.65
C PRO A 22 -57.19 -42.79 -146.94
N THR A 23 -57.09 -42.05 -148.04
CA THR A 23 -57.97 -42.20 -149.21
C THR A 23 -57.28 -42.73 -150.48
N GLY A 24 -56.00 -43.10 -150.44
CA GLY A 24 -55.40 -44.04 -151.41
C GLY A 24 -55.26 -43.57 -152.87
N THR A 25 -55.11 -42.27 -153.16
CA THR A 25 -54.77 -41.78 -154.52
C THR A 25 -53.75 -40.63 -154.49
N GLY A 26 -52.49 -40.95 -154.13
CA GLY A 26 -51.40 -39.98 -153.96
C GLY A 26 -50.26 -40.14 -154.97
N PHE A 27 -49.59 -39.02 -155.29
CA PHE A 27 -48.51 -38.87 -156.28
C PHE A 27 -47.19 -39.59 -155.96
N SER A 28 -47.14 -40.56 -155.05
CA SER A 28 -45.91 -41.30 -154.69
C SER A 28 -45.74 -42.64 -155.42
N GLU A 29 -46.66 -43.04 -156.31
CA GLU A 29 -46.42 -44.16 -157.24
C GLU A 29 -45.36 -43.86 -158.32
N ILE A 30 -44.92 -42.60 -158.44
CA ILE A 30 -43.94 -42.19 -159.46
C ILE A 30 -42.47 -42.21 -158.97
N THR A 31 -42.20 -42.45 -157.67
CA THR A 31 -40.82 -42.60 -157.14
C THR A 31 -40.69 -43.83 -156.25
N PRO A 32 -39.85 -44.83 -156.60
CA PRO A 32 -39.75 -46.07 -155.85
C PRO A 32 -39.15 -45.88 -154.44
N ASP A 33 -39.74 -46.57 -153.45
CA ASP A 33 -39.08 -47.01 -152.21
C ASP A 33 -38.63 -48.46 -152.47
N TRP A 34 -37.33 -48.65 -152.75
CA TRP A 34 -36.81 -49.96 -153.15
C TRP A 34 -36.49 -50.87 -151.96
N ASN A 35 -36.28 -50.30 -150.77
CA ASN A 35 -35.93 -51.07 -149.58
C ASN A 35 -37.14 -51.34 -148.66
N ASN A 36 -38.29 -50.72 -148.96
CA ASN A 36 -39.56 -50.90 -148.30
C ASN A 36 -39.54 -50.53 -146.81
N ASP A 37 -38.62 -49.62 -146.40
CA ASP A 37 -38.46 -49.14 -145.02
C ASP A 37 -39.42 -48.00 -144.65
N GLY A 38 -40.24 -47.55 -145.61
CA GLY A 38 -41.23 -46.49 -145.41
C GLY A 38 -40.68 -45.10 -145.72
N TYR A 39 -39.48 -44.98 -146.28
CA TYR A 39 -38.84 -43.74 -146.68
C TYR A 39 -38.60 -43.68 -148.19
N CYS A 40 -38.78 -42.51 -148.80
CA CYS A 40 -38.50 -42.31 -150.23
C CYS A 40 -36.98 -42.26 -150.50
N ASP A 41 -36.50 -43.08 -151.44
CA ASP A 41 -35.08 -43.17 -151.83
C ASP A 41 -34.62 -42.06 -152.80
N TYR A 42 -35.54 -41.23 -153.30
CA TYR A 42 -35.22 -40.10 -154.17
C TYR A 42 -35.66 -38.76 -153.59
N GLN A 43 -34.87 -37.72 -153.87
CA GLN A 43 -35.20 -36.35 -153.48
C GLN A 43 -36.41 -35.83 -154.30
N TYR A 44 -37.33 -35.14 -153.63
CA TYR A 44 -38.41 -34.39 -154.27
C TYR A 44 -38.60 -33.02 -153.58
N ASN A 45 -39.19 -32.06 -154.29
CA ASN A 45 -39.52 -30.74 -153.75
C ASN A 45 -40.99 -30.67 -153.33
N LEU A 46 -41.27 -30.22 -152.11
CA LEU A 46 -42.63 -29.92 -151.65
C LEU A 46 -43.10 -28.59 -152.28
N THR A 47 -44.29 -28.58 -152.90
CA THR A 47 -44.95 -27.34 -153.35
C THR A 47 -45.91 -26.84 -152.26
N VAL A 48 -46.44 -25.61 -152.42
CA VAL A 48 -47.31 -24.91 -151.45
C VAL A 48 -48.57 -25.67 -151.01
N ASN A 49 -48.90 -26.80 -151.64
CA ASN A 49 -50.07 -27.63 -151.31
C ASN A 49 -49.74 -28.88 -150.48
N ASN A 50 -48.50 -29.06 -149.99
CA ASN A 50 -48.07 -30.22 -149.20
C ASN A 50 -47.50 -29.79 -147.82
N THR A 51 -47.95 -30.40 -146.72
CA THR A 51 -47.50 -30.14 -145.33
C THR A 51 -47.04 -31.44 -144.66
N ASP A 52 -45.91 -31.38 -143.95
CA ASP A 52 -45.37 -32.46 -143.10
C ASP A 52 -45.97 -32.34 -141.69
N TYR A 53 -46.56 -33.42 -141.18
CA TYR A 53 -47.38 -33.42 -139.96
C TYR A 53 -46.63 -33.93 -138.71
N LEU A 54 -45.36 -34.38 -138.79
CA LEU A 54 -44.62 -34.91 -137.63
C LEU A 54 -43.11 -34.54 -137.61
N PRO A 55 -42.73 -33.32 -137.17
CA PRO A 55 -41.33 -32.97 -136.93
C PRO A 55 -40.79 -33.56 -135.60
N ILE A 56 -39.54 -34.02 -135.58
CA ILE A 56 -38.85 -34.51 -134.36
C ILE A 56 -38.40 -33.30 -133.51
N LEU A 57 -38.70 -33.28 -132.19
CA LEU A 57 -38.26 -32.25 -131.23
C LEU A 57 -36.96 -32.63 -130.51
N TRP A 58 -36.04 -31.68 -130.32
CA TRP A 58 -34.80 -31.84 -129.52
C TRP A 58 -34.93 -31.16 -128.15
N ASP A 59 -34.53 -31.85 -127.08
CA ASP A 59 -34.46 -31.32 -125.71
C ASP A 59 -33.23 -30.41 -125.53
N LYS A 60 -33.44 -29.24 -124.93
CA LYS A 60 -32.41 -28.24 -124.62
C LYS A 60 -32.47 -27.74 -123.17
N SER A 61 -33.36 -28.27 -122.30
CA SER A 61 -33.34 -27.87 -120.89
C SER A 61 -32.09 -28.42 -120.22
N ILE A 62 -31.48 -27.61 -119.34
CA ILE A 62 -30.35 -28.06 -118.52
C ILE A 62 -30.86 -28.49 -117.15
N PRO A 63 -30.21 -29.48 -116.49
CA PRO A 63 -30.55 -29.89 -115.12
C PRO A 63 -30.49 -28.75 -114.08
N GLU A 64 -31.41 -28.74 -113.12
CA GLU A 64 -31.35 -27.91 -111.90
C GLU A 64 -30.68 -28.71 -110.77
N ILE A 65 -29.73 -28.11 -110.05
CA ILE A 65 -28.91 -28.77 -109.01
C ILE A 65 -28.96 -27.96 -107.71
N ASN A 66 -29.15 -28.64 -106.57
CA ASN A 66 -29.02 -28.04 -105.23
C ASN A 66 -28.20 -28.95 -104.30
N ILE A 67 -27.21 -28.37 -103.63
CA ILE A 67 -26.34 -29.07 -102.67
C ILE A 67 -26.95 -28.88 -101.27
N ILE A 68 -27.29 -30.00 -100.61
CA ILE A 68 -27.85 -30.00 -99.25
C ILE A 68 -26.71 -30.12 -98.22
N THR A 69 -25.76 -31.02 -98.46
CA THR A 69 -24.55 -31.17 -97.64
C THR A 69 -23.32 -31.45 -98.53
N PRO A 70 -22.14 -30.91 -98.20
CA PRO A 70 -21.88 -29.94 -97.11
C PRO A 70 -22.55 -28.58 -97.38
N VAL A 71 -22.79 -27.82 -96.32
CA VAL A 71 -23.29 -26.44 -96.44
C VAL A 71 -22.10 -25.53 -96.72
N ASN A 72 -22.29 -24.45 -97.46
CA ASN A 72 -21.20 -23.53 -97.77
C ASN A 72 -20.60 -22.94 -96.48
N GLU A 73 -19.27 -22.90 -96.42
CA GLU A 73 -18.44 -22.36 -95.33
C GLU A 73 -18.58 -23.09 -93.98
N THR A 74 -19.02 -24.35 -93.97
CA THR A 74 -19.01 -25.17 -92.73
C THR A 74 -17.68 -25.90 -92.52
N ALA A 75 -17.31 -26.06 -91.25
CA ALA A 75 -16.18 -26.90 -90.82
C ALA A 75 -16.70 -28.24 -90.27
N HIS A 76 -15.89 -29.29 -90.40
CA HIS A 76 -16.26 -30.65 -90.00
C HIS A 76 -15.10 -31.34 -89.30
N ASN A 77 -15.38 -31.91 -88.11
CA ASN A 77 -14.43 -32.68 -87.29
C ASN A 77 -14.22 -34.13 -87.74
N THR A 78 -14.65 -34.49 -88.95
CA THR A 78 -14.50 -35.84 -89.46
C THR A 78 -13.94 -35.80 -90.88
N SER A 79 -13.11 -36.77 -91.20
CA SER A 79 -12.51 -36.90 -92.54
C SER A 79 -13.50 -37.33 -93.61
N SER A 80 -14.67 -37.85 -93.23
CA SER A 80 -15.70 -38.33 -94.16
C SER A 80 -16.95 -37.48 -94.12
N ILE A 81 -17.13 -36.65 -95.14
CA ILE A 81 -18.23 -35.70 -95.25
C ILE A 81 -19.36 -36.31 -96.07
N SER A 82 -20.58 -36.26 -95.54
CA SER A 82 -21.77 -36.68 -96.28
C SER A 82 -22.10 -35.68 -97.38
N ILE A 83 -22.27 -36.19 -98.59
CA ILE A 83 -22.67 -35.42 -99.78
C ILE A 83 -24.11 -35.78 -100.10
N ASN A 84 -25.01 -34.81 -100.00
CA ASN A 84 -26.41 -34.98 -100.37
C ASN A 84 -26.79 -33.88 -101.35
N ILE A 85 -27.27 -34.27 -102.52
CA ILE A 85 -27.56 -33.38 -103.65
C ILE A 85 -28.91 -33.75 -104.26
N THR A 86 -29.66 -32.76 -104.73
CA THR A 86 -30.82 -32.98 -105.60
C THR A 86 -30.48 -32.46 -107.00
N ALA A 87 -30.75 -33.28 -108.02
CA ALA A 87 -30.66 -32.87 -109.42
C ALA A 87 -31.91 -33.31 -110.17
N ASN A 88 -32.54 -32.40 -110.93
CA ASN A 88 -33.76 -32.68 -111.67
C ASN A 88 -33.76 -31.96 -113.03
N ASP A 89 -34.32 -32.60 -114.05
CA ASP A 89 -34.59 -31.96 -115.34
C ASP A 89 -36.05 -32.23 -115.75
N SER A 90 -36.69 -31.21 -116.30
CA SER A 90 -38.14 -31.20 -116.55
C SER A 90 -38.59 -32.00 -117.78
N LEU A 91 -37.68 -32.31 -118.72
CA LEU A 91 -38.02 -32.89 -120.03
C LEU A 91 -37.31 -34.22 -120.30
N SER A 92 -36.10 -34.40 -119.76
CA SER A 92 -35.38 -35.67 -119.81
C SER A 92 -34.68 -35.94 -118.48
N ASN A 93 -35.11 -36.99 -117.77
CA ASN A 93 -34.52 -37.37 -116.46
C ASN A 93 -32.98 -37.31 -116.45
N ILE A 94 -32.40 -37.20 -115.25
CA ILE A 94 -30.95 -37.13 -115.08
C ILE A 94 -30.28 -38.46 -115.50
N SER A 95 -29.28 -38.36 -116.37
CA SER A 95 -28.43 -39.48 -116.78
C SER A 95 -27.31 -39.73 -115.76
N SER A 96 -26.67 -38.67 -115.26
CA SER A 96 -25.59 -38.79 -114.27
C SER A 96 -25.42 -37.53 -113.45
N VAL A 97 -25.05 -37.69 -112.18
CA VAL A 97 -24.56 -36.62 -111.31
C VAL A 97 -23.14 -36.98 -110.88
N THR A 98 -22.19 -36.09 -111.14
CA THR A 98 -20.79 -36.24 -110.78
C THR A 98 -20.39 -35.10 -109.86
N VAL A 99 -19.75 -35.46 -108.76
CA VAL A 99 -19.21 -34.50 -107.80
C VAL A 99 -17.70 -34.45 -107.95
N GLU A 100 -17.18 -33.25 -108.11
CA GLU A 100 -15.76 -32.97 -108.13
C GLU A 100 -15.37 -32.24 -106.85
N ILE A 101 -14.39 -32.78 -106.14
CA ILE A 101 -13.80 -32.14 -104.96
C ILE A 101 -12.34 -31.85 -105.27
N LYS A 102 -12.03 -30.56 -105.38
CA LYS A 102 -10.69 -29.99 -105.59
C LYS A 102 -9.81 -30.81 -106.56
N ASN A 103 -10.29 -31.12 -107.76
CA ASN A 103 -9.58 -31.83 -108.85
C ASN A 103 -8.92 -33.18 -108.49
N ILE A 104 -9.28 -33.83 -107.36
CA ILE A 104 -8.58 -35.03 -106.88
C ILE A 104 -9.51 -36.25 -106.82
N ILE A 105 -10.82 -36.07 -106.57
CA ILE A 105 -11.76 -37.20 -106.43
C ILE A 105 -13.05 -36.90 -107.18
N ASN A 106 -13.35 -37.76 -108.17
CA ASN A 106 -14.69 -37.85 -108.77
C ASN A 106 -15.49 -38.88 -107.98
N ILE A 107 -16.54 -38.43 -107.30
CA ILE A 107 -17.40 -39.32 -106.52
C ILE A 107 -18.63 -39.63 -107.36
N SER A 108 -18.86 -40.93 -107.56
CA SER A 108 -20.13 -41.42 -108.11
C SER A 108 -21.14 -41.48 -106.98
N LEU A 109 -22.18 -40.65 -107.07
CA LEU A 109 -23.27 -40.67 -106.09
C LEU A 109 -24.25 -41.78 -106.42
N THR A 110 -24.86 -42.35 -105.38
CA THR A 110 -25.96 -43.31 -105.55
C THR A 110 -27.29 -42.56 -105.44
N LEU A 111 -28.19 -42.77 -106.39
CA LEU A 111 -29.56 -42.26 -106.29
C LEU A 111 -30.29 -43.04 -105.20
N ASN A 112 -30.70 -42.34 -104.15
CA ASN A 112 -31.51 -42.89 -103.07
C ASN A 112 -32.82 -42.10 -102.99
N GLU A 113 -33.89 -42.70 -103.50
CA GLU A 113 -35.20 -42.07 -103.66
C GLU A 113 -35.13 -40.76 -104.50
N SER A 114 -35.13 -39.61 -103.82
CA SER A 114 -35.25 -38.26 -104.42
C SER A 114 -33.95 -37.44 -104.35
N TYR A 115 -32.87 -37.99 -103.77
CA TYR A 115 -31.58 -37.31 -103.67
C TYR A 115 -30.42 -38.26 -104.00
N TYR A 116 -29.35 -37.68 -104.50
CA TYR A 116 -28.08 -38.34 -104.74
C TYR A 116 -27.24 -38.23 -103.48
N THR A 117 -26.85 -39.37 -102.93
CA THR A 117 -26.08 -39.44 -101.69
C THR A 117 -24.73 -40.13 -101.91
N GLY A 118 -23.72 -39.69 -101.16
CA GLY A 118 -22.38 -40.25 -101.15
C GLY A 118 -21.56 -39.70 -100.00
N TYR A 119 -20.30 -40.13 -99.90
CA TYR A 119 -19.34 -39.64 -98.92
C TYR A 119 -18.02 -39.30 -99.62
N THR A 120 -17.31 -38.31 -99.09
CA THR A 120 -16.02 -37.83 -99.63
C THR A 120 -14.87 -38.83 -99.55
N GLY A 121 -15.05 -39.98 -98.88
CA GLY A 121 -13.94 -40.83 -98.43
C GLY A 121 -13.17 -40.16 -97.27
N ASN A 122 -11.97 -40.65 -96.95
CA ASN A 122 -11.12 -40.04 -95.91
C ASN A 122 -10.34 -38.85 -96.51
N LEU A 123 -10.83 -37.64 -96.29
CA LEU A 123 -10.11 -36.41 -96.60
C LEU A 123 -9.09 -36.11 -95.49
N SER A 124 -7.92 -35.58 -95.87
CA SER A 124 -7.00 -34.97 -94.91
C SER A 124 -7.50 -33.59 -94.49
N ASP A 125 -6.94 -33.01 -93.43
CA ASP A 125 -7.32 -31.66 -93.02
C ASP A 125 -7.00 -30.63 -94.13
N GLY A 126 -7.88 -29.64 -94.25
CA GLY A 126 -7.76 -28.56 -95.21
C GLY A 126 -9.08 -28.07 -95.77
N VAL A 127 -8.98 -27.01 -96.57
CA VAL A 127 -10.13 -26.39 -97.25
C VAL A 127 -10.35 -27.06 -98.60
N TYR A 128 -11.58 -27.51 -98.80
CA TYR A 128 -12.07 -28.17 -100.01
C TYR A 128 -13.15 -27.34 -100.68
N ASN A 129 -13.15 -27.35 -102.01
CA ASN A 129 -14.23 -26.83 -102.83
C ASN A 129 -14.94 -27.99 -103.53
N ILE A 130 -16.26 -27.93 -103.59
CA ILE A 130 -17.10 -28.93 -104.23
C ILE A 130 -17.92 -28.28 -105.34
N THR A 131 -17.80 -28.84 -106.55
CA THR A 131 -18.63 -28.52 -107.71
C THR A 131 -19.41 -29.77 -108.10
N VAL A 132 -20.67 -29.56 -108.48
CA VAL A 132 -21.55 -30.66 -108.87
C VAL A 132 -21.99 -30.45 -110.30
N THR A 133 -21.75 -31.45 -111.13
CA THR A 133 -22.18 -31.46 -112.53
C THR A 133 -23.25 -32.52 -112.73
N ALA A 134 -24.39 -32.15 -113.32
CA ALA A 134 -25.44 -33.07 -113.71
C ALA A 134 -25.65 -33.04 -115.24
N VAL A 135 -25.86 -34.21 -115.82
CA VAL A 135 -26.11 -34.42 -117.25
C VAL A 135 -27.45 -35.13 -117.43
N ASP A 136 -28.31 -34.63 -118.31
CA ASP A 136 -29.59 -35.25 -118.65
C ASP A 136 -29.44 -36.42 -119.66
N LEU A 137 -30.53 -37.13 -119.97
CA LEU A 137 -30.52 -38.24 -120.95
C LEU A 137 -30.28 -37.80 -122.40
N LYS A 138 -30.25 -36.49 -122.68
CA LYS A 138 -30.04 -35.90 -124.01
C LYS A 138 -28.69 -35.22 -124.16
N GLY A 139 -27.89 -35.19 -123.09
CA GLY A 139 -26.54 -34.64 -123.03
C GLY A 139 -26.46 -33.18 -122.60
N ASN A 140 -27.56 -32.52 -122.22
CA ASN A 140 -27.51 -31.18 -121.64
C ASN A 140 -26.91 -31.24 -120.24
N THR A 141 -26.04 -30.29 -119.91
CA THR A 141 -25.20 -30.32 -118.70
C THR A 141 -25.33 -29.01 -117.93
N ASN A 142 -25.41 -29.09 -116.60
CA ASN A 142 -25.27 -27.94 -115.69
C ASN A 142 -24.23 -28.24 -114.61
N THR A 143 -23.49 -27.21 -114.17
CA THR A 143 -22.48 -27.30 -113.12
C THR A 143 -22.71 -26.19 -112.11
N THR A 144 -22.68 -26.51 -110.81
CA THR A 144 -22.84 -25.52 -109.73
C THR A 144 -21.59 -24.64 -109.61
N GLU A 145 -21.77 -23.41 -109.08
CA GLU A 145 -20.64 -22.66 -108.52
C GLU A 145 -20.01 -23.47 -107.36
N PRO A 146 -18.68 -23.35 -107.14
CA PRO A 146 -18.00 -24.05 -106.06
C PRO A 146 -18.44 -23.50 -104.70
N ILE A 147 -18.89 -24.40 -103.82
CA ILE A 147 -19.02 -24.08 -102.38
C ILE A 147 -17.79 -24.61 -101.64
N THR A 148 -17.43 -23.97 -100.52
CA THR A 148 -16.28 -24.37 -99.71
C THR A 148 -16.71 -25.04 -98.42
N PHE A 149 -15.90 -25.99 -97.94
CA PHE A 149 -16.00 -26.54 -96.58
C PHE A 149 -14.59 -26.90 -96.10
N THR A 150 -14.42 -26.98 -94.79
CA THR A 150 -13.13 -27.34 -94.17
C THR A 150 -13.26 -28.68 -93.47
N VAL A 151 -12.27 -29.54 -93.66
CA VAL A 151 -12.05 -30.72 -92.81
C VAL A 151 -10.95 -30.35 -91.83
N ASP A 152 -11.22 -30.51 -90.55
CA ASP A 152 -10.25 -30.25 -89.49
C ASP A 152 -10.45 -31.31 -88.41
N THR A 153 -9.54 -32.28 -88.31
CA THR A 153 -9.59 -33.38 -87.34
C THR A 153 -8.58 -33.19 -86.20
N VAL A 154 -7.83 -32.09 -86.23
CA VAL A 154 -6.89 -31.74 -85.17
C VAL A 154 -7.68 -31.17 -84.00
N LYS A 155 -7.35 -31.62 -82.79
CA LYS A 155 -7.93 -31.04 -81.58
C LYS A 155 -7.06 -29.88 -81.11
N PRO A 156 -7.64 -28.83 -80.52
CA PRO A 156 -6.87 -27.76 -79.89
C PRO A 156 -5.88 -28.32 -78.85
N GLU A 157 -4.63 -27.83 -78.84
CA GLU A 157 -3.68 -28.12 -77.75
C GLU A 157 -3.83 -27.06 -76.66
N VAL A 158 -4.16 -27.48 -75.43
CA VAL A 158 -4.47 -26.56 -74.32
C VAL A 158 -3.41 -26.67 -73.23
N VAL A 159 -2.69 -25.57 -72.98
CA VAL A 159 -1.65 -25.50 -71.97
C VAL A 159 -1.93 -24.36 -70.99
N ILE A 160 -2.02 -24.69 -69.71
CA ILE A 160 -2.01 -23.68 -68.63
C ILE A 160 -0.55 -23.25 -68.46
N ASN A 161 -0.26 -21.97 -68.73
CA ASN A 161 1.11 -21.45 -68.76
C ASN A 161 1.70 -21.26 -67.35
N HIS A 162 0.84 -21.11 -66.34
CA HIS A 162 1.26 -21.02 -64.95
C HIS A 162 1.23 -22.40 -64.32
N LYS A 163 2.35 -23.12 -64.43
CA LYS A 163 2.61 -24.35 -63.68
C LYS A 163 3.86 -24.12 -62.83
N GLU A 164 3.59 -23.81 -61.57
CA GLU A 164 4.49 -23.73 -60.41
C GLU A 164 5.49 -22.55 -60.36
N ASP A 165 5.36 -21.75 -59.31
CA ASP A 165 6.34 -21.69 -58.20
C ASP A 165 5.56 -21.29 -56.93
N ASP A 166 5.37 -22.26 -56.03
CA ASP A 166 4.54 -22.27 -54.79
C ASP A 166 3.00 -22.26 -54.98
N TYR A 167 2.32 -23.29 -54.46
CA TYR A 167 0.90 -23.66 -54.64
C TYR A 167 -0.17 -22.63 -54.17
N ASN A 168 0.21 -21.38 -53.98
CA ASN A 168 -0.55 -20.38 -53.24
C ASN A 168 -0.85 -19.10 -54.01
N TYR A 169 -0.52 -19.04 -55.31
CA TYR A 169 -0.73 -17.84 -56.10
C TYR A 169 -1.38 -18.12 -57.45
N PHE A 170 -2.69 -17.96 -57.51
CA PHE A 170 -3.31 -17.53 -58.75
C PHE A 170 -3.48 -16.01 -58.69
N THR A 171 -2.68 -15.28 -59.48
CA THR A 171 -3.11 -13.93 -59.87
C THR A 171 -4.51 -14.05 -60.51
N ASN A 172 -5.39 -13.05 -60.38
CA ASN A 172 -6.76 -13.05 -60.98
C ASN A 172 -6.80 -13.24 -62.51
N ILE A 173 -5.67 -13.54 -63.14
CA ILE A 173 -5.48 -13.77 -64.56
C ILE A 173 -5.22 -15.27 -64.78
N LEU A 174 -6.21 -15.97 -65.31
CA LEU A 174 -5.96 -17.25 -65.95
C LEU A 174 -5.16 -17.01 -67.22
N ASN A 175 -3.95 -17.56 -67.31
CA ASN A 175 -3.12 -17.44 -68.50
C ASN A 175 -2.99 -18.82 -69.16
N VAL A 176 -3.68 -18.98 -70.29
CA VAL A 176 -3.77 -20.23 -71.03
C VAL A 176 -3.30 -20.00 -72.46
N THR A 177 -2.42 -20.84 -72.99
CA THR A 177 -2.18 -20.90 -74.42
C THR A 177 -3.02 -22.02 -75.02
N VAL A 178 -3.70 -21.70 -76.12
CA VAL A 178 -4.39 -22.69 -76.94
C VAL A 178 -3.79 -22.60 -78.33
N ASP A 179 -3.12 -23.68 -78.75
CA ASP A 179 -2.58 -23.78 -80.11
C ASP A 179 -3.58 -24.53 -80.99
N ASP A 180 -4.16 -23.79 -81.93
CA ASP A 180 -5.10 -24.30 -82.93
C ASP A 180 -5.07 -23.36 -84.15
N ALA A 181 -5.21 -23.92 -85.35
CA ALA A 181 -5.22 -23.14 -86.59
C ALA A 181 -6.57 -22.44 -86.85
N SER A 182 -7.63 -22.87 -86.15
CA SER A 182 -9.02 -22.42 -86.27
C SER A 182 -9.40 -21.49 -85.10
N ALA A 183 -10.52 -20.76 -85.22
CA ALA A 183 -11.04 -19.97 -84.09
C ALA A 183 -11.58 -20.90 -83.01
N VAL A 184 -11.22 -20.64 -81.75
CA VAL A 184 -11.52 -21.53 -80.62
C VAL A 184 -12.36 -20.79 -79.57
N THR A 185 -13.36 -21.48 -79.01
CA THR A 185 -14.03 -21.09 -77.77
C THR A 185 -13.28 -21.71 -76.60
N VAL A 186 -12.85 -20.91 -75.64
CA VAL A 186 -12.08 -21.37 -74.47
C VAL A 186 -12.85 -21.09 -73.18
N VAL A 187 -12.99 -22.10 -72.34
CA VAL A 187 -13.74 -22.05 -71.08
C VAL A 187 -12.90 -22.64 -69.95
N ALA A 188 -12.80 -21.94 -68.83
CA ALA A 188 -12.25 -22.46 -67.59
C ALA A 188 -13.37 -23.04 -66.72
N GLU A 189 -13.25 -24.32 -66.37
CA GLU A 189 -14.03 -24.95 -65.30
C GLU A 189 -13.27 -24.77 -63.99
N ILE A 190 -13.90 -24.07 -63.05
CA ILE A 190 -13.35 -23.75 -61.73
C ILE A 190 -14.21 -24.45 -60.69
N ASN A 191 -13.59 -25.29 -59.87
CA ASN A 191 -14.27 -26.03 -58.81
C ASN A 191 -13.67 -25.71 -57.44
N ASN A 192 -14.53 -25.64 -56.43
CA ASN A 192 -14.23 -25.62 -54.99
C ASN A 192 -15.20 -26.63 -54.32
N GLU A 193 -14.98 -27.03 -53.07
CA GLU A 193 -15.83 -27.96 -52.31
C GLU A 193 -17.35 -27.71 -52.46
N ASN A 194 -17.76 -26.44 -52.59
CA ASN A 194 -19.17 -26.03 -52.63
C ASN A 194 -19.64 -25.47 -53.98
N MET A 195 -18.77 -25.36 -54.99
CA MET A 195 -19.10 -24.69 -56.25
C MET A 195 -18.39 -25.31 -57.45
N SER A 196 -19.08 -25.30 -58.60
CA SER A 196 -18.51 -25.55 -59.92
C SER A 196 -19.01 -24.45 -60.85
N GLN A 197 -18.08 -23.73 -61.48
CA GLN A 197 -18.38 -22.57 -62.32
C GLN A 197 -17.57 -22.65 -63.63
N ASN A 198 -18.26 -22.41 -64.75
CA ASN A 198 -17.62 -22.26 -66.05
C ASN A 198 -17.48 -20.79 -66.42
N ILE A 199 -16.29 -20.37 -66.81
CA ILE A 199 -15.96 -18.98 -67.16
C ILE A 199 -15.37 -18.94 -68.56
N ALA A 200 -15.92 -18.08 -69.42
CA ALA A 200 -15.35 -17.85 -70.74
C ALA A 200 -14.01 -17.09 -70.63
N LEU A 201 -13.01 -17.53 -71.39
CA LEU A 201 -11.72 -16.87 -71.52
C LEU A 201 -11.65 -16.11 -72.84
N GLU A 202 -11.13 -14.89 -72.78
CA GLU A 202 -10.94 -14.02 -73.95
C GLU A 202 -9.49 -14.04 -74.40
N ASN A 203 -9.25 -13.82 -75.70
CA ASN A 203 -7.89 -13.71 -76.23
C ASN A 203 -7.29 -12.34 -75.86
N ILE A 204 -6.26 -12.35 -75.03
CA ILE A 204 -5.52 -11.20 -74.55
C ILE A 204 -4.11 -11.25 -75.15
N SER A 205 -3.93 -10.72 -76.36
CA SER A 205 -2.59 -10.57 -76.97
C SER A 205 -1.76 -11.85 -77.06
N GLY A 206 -2.36 -12.97 -77.50
CA GLY A 206 -1.65 -14.23 -77.76
C GLY A 206 -1.80 -15.31 -76.69
N TYR A 207 -2.57 -15.06 -75.65
CA TYR A 207 -3.04 -16.06 -74.69
C TYR A 207 -4.53 -15.86 -74.41
N PHE A 208 -5.19 -16.86 -73.84
CA PHE A 208 -6.56 -16.80 -73.36
C PHE A 208 -6.58 -16.57 -71.86
N GLY A 209 -7.43 -15.65 -71.40
CA GLY A 209 -7.58 -15.38 -69.98
C GLY A 209 -8.84 -14.64 -69.60
N ASN A 210 -9.04 -14.51 -68.31
CA ASN A 210 -10.08 -13.69 -67.70
C ASN A 210 -9.43 -12.80 -66.65
N THR A 211 -9.72 -11.51 -66.64
CA THR A 211 -9.12 -10.53 -65.70
C THR A 211 -10.11 -10.02 -64.65
N THR A 212 -11.34 -10.53 -64.68
CA THR A 212 -12.47 -10.03 -63.87
C THR A 212 -12.94 -11.03 -62.82
N HIS A 213 -12.49 -12.28 -62.88
CA HIS A 213 -12.85 -13.28 -61.88
C HIS A 213 -12.05 -13.05 -60.60
N GLU A 214 -12.76 -13.05 -59.47
CA GLU A 214 -12.17 -12.91 -58.13
C GLU A 214 -12.36 -14.21 -57.36
N PHE A 215 -11.28 -14.72 -56.77
CA PHE A 215 -11.31 -15.90 -55.91
C PHE A 215 -11.47 -15.50 -54.44
N ALA A 216 -12.47 -16.07 -53.77
CA ALA A 216 -12.58 -16.00 -52.31
C ALA A 216 -11.57 -16.96 -51.65
N GLN A 217 -11.33 -16.82 -50.34
CA GLN A 217 -10.49 -17.74 -49.56
C GLN A 217 -10.88 -19.21 -49.81
N GLY A 218 -9.89 -20.07 -50.01
CA GLY A 218 -10.07 -21.52 -49.99
C GLY A 218 -9.32 -22.25 -51.10
N GLU A 219 -9.57 -23.55 -51.18
CA GLU A 219 -8.98 -24.45 -52.17
C GLU A 219 -9.79 -24.47 -53.46
N TYR A 220 -9.10 -24.42 -54.59
CA TYR A 220 -9.70 -24.46 -55.92
C TYR A 220 -8.97 -25.44 -56.82
N SER A 221 -9.71 -25.97 -57.78
CA SER A 221 -9.16 -26.70 -58.92
C SER A 221 -9.65 -26.07 -60.22
N VAL A 222 -8.76 -25.93 -61.20
CA VAL A 222 -9.06 -25.34 -62.51
C VAL A 222 -8.70 -26.31 -63.60
N ARG A 223 -9.61 -26.46 -64.57
CA ARG A 223 -9.40 -27.20 -65.80
C ARG A 223 -9.91 -26.40 -66.99
N ILE A 224 -9.12 -26.33 -68.07
CA ILE A 224 -9.47 -25.53 -69.24
C ILE A 224 -9.96 -26.42 -70.38
N TYR A 225 -11.03 -26.00 -71.03
CA TYR A 225 -11.64 -26.64 -72.19
C TYR A 225 -11.56 -25.71 -73.40
N ALA A 226 -11.24 -26.29 -74.56
CA ALA A 226 -11.18 -25.59 -75.83
C ALA A 226 -11.99 -26.35 -76.89
N GLU A 227 -12.78 -25.63 -77.67
CA GLU A 227 -13.55 -26.14 -78.81
C GLU A 227 -13.27 -25.31 -80.06
N ASP A 228 -12.79 -25.94 -81.14
CA ASP A 228 -12.57 -25.26 -82.43
C ASP A 228 -13.86 -25.08 -83.25
N LEU A 229 -13.77 -24.43 -84.42
CA LEU A 229 -14.91 -24.24 -85.33
C LEU A 229 -15.46 -25.54 -85.93
N ALA A 230 -14.69 -26.62 -85.96
CA ALA A 230 -15.11 -27.92 -86.48
C ALA A 230 -15.83 -28.77 -85.39
N GLY A 231 -15.79 -28.34 -84.13
CA GLY A 231 -16.33 -29.04 -82.97
C GLY A 231 -15.35 -30.06 -82.36
N ASN A 232 -14.04 -29.93 -82.61
CA ASN A 232 -13.04 -30.70 -81.90
C ASN A 232 -12.82 -30.11 -80.51
N VAL A 233 -12.91 -30.97 -79.50
CA VAL A 233 -12.73 -30.60 -78.09
C VAL A 233 -11.49 -31.23 -77.47
N ASN A 234 -10.76 -30.44 -76.70
CA ASN A 234 -9.70 -30.91 -75.82
C ASN A 234 -9.70 -30.15 -74.50
N SER A 235 -8.98 -30.69 -73.51
CA SER A 235 -8.87 -30.07 -72.18
C SER A 235 -7.46 -30.14 -71.65
N SER A 236 -7.07 -29.18 -70.80
CA SER A 236 -5.86 -29.27 -69.99
C SER A 236 -5.97 -30.36 -68.91
N GLU A 237 -4.84 -30.62 -68.24
CA GLU A 237 -4.83 -31.21 -66.90
C GLU A 237 -5.53 -30.29 -65.89
N THR A 238 -5.98 -30.87 -64.77
CA THR A 238 -6.50 -30.11 -63.63
C THR A 238 -5.33 -29.57 -62.81
N VAL A 239 -5.36 -28.29 -62.45
CA VAL A 239 -4.40 -27.64 -61.55
C VAL A 239 -5.13 -27.28 -60.26
N GLU A 240 -4.55 -27.67 -59.12
CA GLU A 240 -5.05 -27.33 -57.78
C GLU A 240 -4.21 -26.19 -57.19
N PHE A 241 -4.86 -25.26 -56.49
CA PHE A 241 -4.20 -24.16 -55.79
C PHE A 241 -5.03 -23.69 -54.60
N MET A 242 -4.38 -23.02 -53.66
CA MET A 242 -5.05 -22.37 -52.55
C MET A 242 -5.00 -20.86 -52.69
N VAL A 243 -6.09 -20.20 -52.32
CA VAL A 243 -6.18 -18.75 -52.21
C VAL A 243 -6.20 -18.37 -50.75
N ASP A 244 -5.15 -17.66 -50.34
CA ASP A 244 -4.94 -17.24 -48.96
C ASP A 244 -4.81 -15.72 -48.81
N TRP A 245 -5.85 -15.12 -48.25
CA TRP A 245 -5.97 -13.71 -47.91
C TRP A 245 -5.85 -13.46 -46.40
N THR A 246 -5.63 -14.52 -45.61
CA THR A 246 -5.55 -14.41 -44.15
C THR A 246 -4.11 -14.14 -43.72
N ALA A 247 -3.91 -13.07 -42.96
CA ALA A 247 -2.61 -12.79 -42.37
C ALA A 247 -2.32 -13.70 -41.17
N PRO A 248 -1.05 -14.03 -40.90
CA PRO A 248 -0.69 -14.78 -39.72
C PRO A 248 -1.05 -14.00 -38.45
N ILE A 249 -1.42 -14.73 -37.40
CA ILE A 249 -1.72 -14.16 -36.08
C ILE A 249 -0.48 -14.27 -35.20
N VAL A 250 -0.01 -13.14 -34.69
CA VAL A 250 1.16 -13.05 -33.82
C VAL A 250 0.73 -12.78 -32.39
N SER A 251 1.24 -13.56 -31.42
CA SER A 251 1.10 -13.27 -30.00
C SER A 251 2.43 -13.30 -29.26
N ILE A 252 2.59 -12.34 -28.36
CA ILE A 252 3.75 -12.21 -27.47
C ILE A 252 3.28 -12.59 -26.06
N GLU A 253 3.78 -13.70 -25.53
CA GLU A 253 3.42 -14.19 -24.20
C GLU A 253 4.36 -13.64 -23.12
N ILE A 254 5.65 -13.53 -23.45
CA ILE A 254 6.69 -12.94 -22.59
C ILE A 254 7.50 -11.98 -23.44
N PRO A 255 7.68 -10.71 -23.03
CA PRO A 255 7.24 -10.12 -21.78
C PRO A 255 5.75 -9.75 -21.79
N THR A 256 5.17 -9.57 -20.60
CA THR A 256 3.86 -8.96 -20.47
C THR A 256 3.94 -7.48 -20.82
N ASN A 257 2.98 -6.97 -21.59
CA ASN A 257 2.96 -5.58 -22.01
C ASN A 257 2.93 -4.62 -20.81
N GLY A 258 3.84 -3.65 -20.80
CA GLY A 258 4.00 -2.67 -19.73
C GLY A 258 4.80 -3.15 -18.52
N SER A 259 5.44 -4.33 -18.58
CA SER A 259 6.25 -4.83 -17.45
C SER A 259 7.53 -4.02 -17.24
N TYR A 260 7.96 -3.94 -15.99
CA TYR A 260 9.27 -3.43 -15.58
C TYR A 260 10.25 -4.59 -15.40
N LEU A 261 11.49 -4.41 -15.86
CA LEU A 261 12.53 -5.45 -15.86
C LEU A 261 13.83 -4.94 -15.24
N SER A 262 14.41 -5.69 -14.31
CA SER A 262 15.70 -5.42 -13.67
C SER A 262 16.92 -5.91 -14.46
N PHE A 263 16.73 -6.26 -15.73
CA PHE A 263 17.76 -6.85 -16.57
C PHE A 263 17.58 -6.48 -18.04
N THR A 264 18.68 -6.52 -18.78
CA THR A 264 18.76 -6.16 -20.20
C THR A 264 18.72 -7.36 -21.15
N ASN A 265 18.88 -8.59 -20.64
CA ASN A 265 18.82 -9.81 -21.44
C ASN A 265 17.43 -10.44 -21.30
N LEU A 266 16.55 -10.17 -22.26
CA LEU A 266 15.16 -10.62 -22.27
C LEU A 266 15.00 -11.89 -23.10
N LYS A 267 14.32 -12.89 -22.55
CA LYS A 267 13.80 -14.02 -23.32
C LYS A 267 12.40 -13.70 -23.83
N LEU A 268 12.30 -13.41 -25.12
CA LEU A 268 11.05 -13.17 -25.81
C LEU A 268 10.38 -14.52 -26.14
N ASN A 269 9.12 -14.67 -25.76
CA ASN A 269 8.27 -15.82 -26.08
C ASN A 269 7.15 -15.37 -27.03
N VAL A 270 7.16 -15.93 -28.24
CA VAL A 270 6.27 -15.59 -29.34
C VAL A 270 5.64 -16.84 -29.93
N THR A 271 4.39 -16.72 -30.37
CA THR A 271 3.77 -17.67 -31.29
C THR A 271 3.26 -16.91 -32.51
N ALA A 272 3.51 -17.46 -33.69
CA ALA A 272 2.93 -16.99 -34.94
C ALA A 272 2.15 -18.16 -35.54
N THR A 273 0.85 -17.99 -35.76
CA THR A 273 -0.01 -19.06 -36.28
C THR A 273 -0.64 -18.61 -37.59
N ASP A 274 -0.74 -19.54 -38.54
CA ASP A 274 -1.42 -19.32 -39.81
C ASP A 274 -2.35 -20.51 -40.08
N ASN A 275 -3.50 -20.27 -40.71
CA ASN A 275 -4.49 -21.30 -41.00
C ASN A 275 -4.21 -22.08 -42.28
N VAL A 276 -3.32 -21.58 -43.13
CA VAL A 276 -2.93 -22.19 -44.41
C VAL A 276 -1.45 -22.56 -44.41
N CYS A 277 -0.59 -21.65 -43.99
CA CYS A 277 0.85 -21.84 -44.08
C CYS A 277 1.40 -22.68 -42.90
N GLU A 278 2.25 -23.66 -43.20
CA GLU A 278 2.97 -24.45 -42.19
C GLU A 278 4.12 -23.66 -41.53
N SER A 279 4.69 -22.70 -42.26
CA SER A 279 5.74 -21.80 -41.79
C SER A 279 5.48 -20.34 -42.21
N VAL A 280 6.02 -19.41 -41.42
CA VAL A 280 5.99 -17.97 -41.70
C VAL A 280 7.36 -17.34 -41.41
N MET A 281 7.69 -16.26 -42.10
CA MET A 281 8.89 -15.46 -41.83
C MET A 281 8.61 -14.49 -40.68
N CYS A 282 9.27 -14.67 -39.53
CA CYS A 282 9.16 -13.76 -38.39
C CYS A 282 10.34 -12.79 -38.30
N ASN A 283 10.03 -11.50 -38.31
CA ASN A 283 10.96 -10.41 -38.12
C ASN A 283 10.71 -9.75 -36.76
N ILE A 284 11.72 -9.78 -35.89
CA ILE A 284 11.65 -9.18 -34.56
C ILE A 284 12.48 -7.91 -34.57
N SER A 285 11.87 -6.82 -34.12
CA SER A 285 12.52 -5.54 -33.98
C SER A 285 12.44 -5.00 -32.56
N VAL A 286 13.51 -4.34 -32.13
CA VAL A 286 13.61 -3.63 -30.85
C VAL A 286 13.86 -2.18 -31.18
N ASN A 287 12.96 -1.29 -30.75
CA ASN A 287 13.01 0.15 -31.01
C ASN A 287 13.16 0.49 -32.51
N GLY A 288 12.47 -0.27 -33.37
CA GLY A 288 12.47 -0.10 -34.83
C GLY A 288 13.69 -0.70 -35.55
N VAL A 289 14.64 -1.30 -34.82
CA VAL A 289 15.80 -2.01 -35.41
C VAL A 289 15.51 -3.50 -35.44
N THR A 290 15.56 -4.12 -36.62
CA THR A 290 15.41 -5.58 -36.75
C THR A 290 16.62 -6.27 -36.12
N VAL A 291 16.37 -7.14 -35.14
CA VAL A 291 17.39 -7.88 -34.38
C VAL A 291 17.40 -9.37 -34.70
N ASN A 292 16.28 -9.91 -35.20
CA ASN A 292 16.18 -11.29 -35.66
C ASN A 292 15.23 -11.36 -36.86
N SER A 293 15.54 -12.25 -37.80
CA SER A 293 14.71 -12.62 -38.93
C SER A 293 14.87 -14.12 -39.13
N SER A 294 13.80 -14.90 -39.00
CA SER A 294 13.85 -16.35 -39.06
C SER A 294 12.52 -16.92 -39.54
N GLU A 295 12.59 -17.98 -40.33
CA GLU A 295 11.44 -18.80 -40.69
C GLU A 295 11.06 -19.70 -39.51
N VAL A 296 9.76 -19.77 -39.21
CA VAL A 296 9.24 -20.44 -38.02
C VAL A 296 7.99 -21.25 -38.34
N ASN A 297 7.84 -22.41 -37.68
CA ASN A 297 6.66 -23.25 -37.84
C ASN A 297 5.45 -22.66 -37.10
N THR A 298 4.27 -22.72 -37.72
CA THR A 298 3.04 -22.13 -37.17
C THR A 298 2.42 -22.89 -36.00
N SER A 299 3.03 -24.00 -35.60
CA SER A 299 2.60 -24.88 -34.51
C SER A 299 3.50 -24.84 -33.27
N GLU A 300 4.59 -24.06 -33.30
CA GLU A 300 5.60 -24.03 -32.25
C GLU A 300 5.67 -22.69 -31.51
N THR A 301 6.04 -22.76 -30.24
CA THR A 301 6.40 -21.59 -29.44
C THR A 301 7.87 -21.25 -29.66
N LEU A 302 8.15 -19.97 -29.86
CA LEU A 302 9.46 -19.48 -30.27
C LEU A 302 10.09 -18.68 -29.14
N LEU A 303 11.35 -18.99 -28.85
CA LEU A 303 12.12 -18.33 -27.81
C LEU A 303 13.31 -17.60 -28.43
N PHE A 304 13.39 -16.30 -28.22
CA PHE A 304 14.47 -15.45 -28.71
C PHE A 304 15.17 -14.73 -27.56
N ASP A 305 16.49 -14.78 -27.54
CA ASP A 305 17.29 -13.97 -26.62
C ASP A 305 17.47 -12.57 -27.24
N LEU A 306 16.97 -11.55 -26.56
CA LEU A 306 17.06 -10.15 -26.95
C LEU A 306 17.92 -9.36 -25.96
N THR A 307 18.71 -8.43 -26.48
CA THR A 307 19.35 -7.40 -25.67
C THR A 307 18.59 -6.08 -25.81
N ILE A 308 17.98 -5.64 -24.72
CA ILE A 308 17.26 -4.37 -24.59
C ILE A 308 18.09 -3.37 -23.77
N LYS A 309 17.78 -2.08 -23.87
CA LYS A 309 18.55 -1.01 -23.21
C LYS A 309 17.80 -0.46 -22.00
N GLU A 310 18.49 0.30 -21.16
CA GLU A 310 17.87 1.06 -20.07
C GLU A 310 16.73 1.96 -20.58
N GLY A 311 15.66 2.08 -19.80
CA GLY A 311 14.46 2.84 -20.12
C GLY A 311 13.44 2.06 -20.96
N GLU A 312 12.56 2.80 -21.64
CA GLU A 312 11.49 2.22 -22.44
C GLU A 312 12.03 1.53 -23.71
N ASN A 313 11.54 0.31 -23.96
CA ASN A 313 11.81 -0.47 -25.16
C ASN A 313 10.50 -0.93 -25.80
N ASN A 314 10.36 -0.66 -27.09
CA ASN A 314 9.28 -1.19 -27.90
C ASN A 314 9.75 -2.41 -28.68
N ILE A 315 9.09 -3.55 -28.50
CA ILE A 315 9.38 -4.81 -29.20
C ILE A 315 8.23 -5.04 -30.19
N SER A 316 8.54 -5.14 -31.48
CA SER A 316 7.58 -5.47 -32.53
C SER A 316 7.98 -6.80 -33.18
N VAL A 317 6.98 -7.65 -33.38
CA VAL A 317 7.10 -8.92 -34.08
C VAL A 317 6.18 -8.86 -35.29
N VAL A 318 6.78 -8.96 -36.47
CA VAL A 318 6.08 -8.96 -37.75
C VAL A 318 6.26 -10.32 -38.40
N SER A 319 5.17 -11.02 -38.67
CA SER A 319 5.16 -12.30 -39.37
C SER A 319 4.62 -12.11 -40.77
N ILE A 320 5.30 -12.68 -41.75
CA ILE A 320 4.92 -12.64 -43.16
C ILE A 320 4.76 -14.09 -43.61
N ASP A 321 3.58 -14.46 -44.08
CA ASP A 321 3.35 -15.80 -44.60
C ASP A 321 3.99 -15.97 -45.99
N ASN A 322 3.93 -17.19 -46.54
CA ASN A 322 4.45 -17.47 -47.87
C ASN A 322 3.66 -16.77 -48.97
N ASN A 323 2.49 -16.18 -48.65
CA ASN A 323 1.56 -15.43 -49.50
C ASN A 323 1.82 -13.91 -49.49
N GLY A 324 2.71 -13.44 -48.62
CA GLY A 324 2.99 -12.02 -48.42
C GLY A 324 1.97 -11.29 -47.53
N ASN A 325 1.01 -11.99 -46.92
CA ASN A 325 0.13 -11.40 -45.91
C ASN A 325 0.92 -11.15 -44.62
N ILE A 326 0.62 -10.03 -43.95
CA ILE A 326 1.43 -9.52 -42.83
C ILE A 326 0.61 -9.48 -41.55
N GLY A 327 1.07 -10.21 -40.54
CA GLY A 327 0.63 -10.12 -39.16
C GLY A 327 1.63 -9.35 -38.31
N GLU A 328 1.15 -8.56 -37.34
CA GLU A 328 2.02 -7.83 -36.42
C GLU A 328 1.47 -7.85 -34.99
N ASN A 329 2.37 -7.93 -34.01
CA ASN A 329 2.07 -7.63 -32.61
C ASN A 329 3.22 -6.86 -31.96
N THR A 330 2.90 -5.98 -31.02
CA THR A 330 3.88 -5.12 -30.35
C THR A 330 3.68 -5.12 -28.83
N THR A 331 4.77 -5.00 -28.09
CA THR A 331 4.75 -4.89 -26.63
C THR A 331 5.80 -3.89 -26.16
N THR A 332 5.49 -3.14 -25.11
CA THR A 332 6.45 -2.24 -24.46
C THR A 332 6.91 -2.80 -23.12
N VAL A 333 8.18 -2.57 -22.79
CA VAL A 333 8.76 -2.86 -21.47
C VAL A 333 9.66 -1.71 -21.03
N VAL A 334 9.77 -1.50 -19.73
CA VAL A 334 10.70 -0.53 -19.16
C VAL A 334 11.80 -1.29 -18.44
N VAL A 335 13.04 -1.10 -18.88
CA VAL A 335 14.21 -1.63 -18.17
C VAL A 335 14.65 -0.59 -17.16
N ASP A 336 14.75 -1.02 -15.91
CA ASP A 336 15.29 -0.23 -14.82
C ASP A 336 16.30 -1.12 -14.08
N THR A 337 17.59 -0.85 -14.26
CA THR A 337 18.66 -1.61 -13.59
C THR A 337 19.26 -0.88 -12.40
N VAL A 338 18.75 0.32 -12.10
CA VAL A 338 19.26 1.17 -11.05
C VAL A 338 18.54 0.82 -9.75
N ASN A 339 19.31 0.53 -8.70
CA ASN A 339 18.71 0.35 -7.39
C ASN A 339 18.14 1.67 -6.87
N PRO A 340 16.99 1.65 -6.16
CA PRO A 340 16.47 2.84 -5.50
C PRO A 340 17.46 3.39 -4.47
N GLU A 341 17.46 4.70 -4.24
CA GLU A 341 18.28 5.33 -3.20
C GLU A 341 17.48 5.52 -1.90
N VAL A 342 18.13 5.26 -0.76
CA VAL A 342 17.56 5.44 0.57
C VAL A 342 18.54 6.16 1.49
N THR A 343 18.07 7.20 2.18
CA THR A 343 18.87 7.95 3.17
C THR A 343 18.04 8.21 4.42
N VAL A 344 18.59 7.85 5.58
CA VAL A 344 17.97 8.10 6.88
C VAL A 344 18.50 9.43 7.44
N ASN A 345 17.59 10.37 7.68
CA ASN A 345 17.89 11.72 8.20
C ASN A 345 17.63 11.85 9.70
N THR A 346 17.28 10.75 10.37
CA THR A 346 16.93 10.73 11.80
C THR A 346 18.19 10.89 12.63
N VAL A 347 18.28 11.96 13.42
CA VAL A 347 19.49 12.38 14.16
C VAL A 347 19.42 12.07 15.67
N GLU A 348 18.23 11.90 16.22
CA GLU A 348 17.99 11.68 17.66
C GLU A 348 17.99 10.18 17.99
N LYS A 349 18.63 9.81 19.11
CA LYS A 349 18.80 8.41 19.52
C LYS A 349 17.79 7.96 20.58
N SER A 350 17.16 8.88 21.30
CA SER A 350 16.19 8.58 22.36
C SER A 350 15.01 9.56 22.27
N TYR A 351 13.78 9.07 22.45
CA TYR A 351 12.55 9.85 22.34
C TYR A 351 11.70 9.74 23.61
N ASN A 352 11.19 10.88 24.08
CA ASN A 352 10.21 10.96 25.17
C ASN A 352 8.74 10.90 24.72
N TYR A 353 8.51 10.42 23.52
CA TYR A 353 7.18 10.22 22.95
C TYR A 353 7.18 8.94 22.14
N ASN A 354 5.99 8.40 21.94
CA ASN A 354 5.72 7.27 21.06
C ASN A 354 5.85 7.68 19.58
N SER A 355 7.04 8.14 19.17
CA SER A 355 7.27 8.65 17.81
C SER A 355 6.94 7.58 16.77
N SER A 356 5.90 7.81 15.97
CA SER A 356 5.65 7.02 14.76
C SER A 356 6.37 7.58 13.53
N ILE A 357 7.26 8.55 13.69
CA ILE A 357 7.82 9.33 12.59
C ILE A 357 9.30 8.99 12.39
N LEU A 358 9.62 8.45 11.23
CA LEU A 358 10.98 8.24 10.77
C LEU A 358 11.30 9.25 9.65
N ASN A 359 12.30 10.10 9.86
CA ASN A 359 12.70 11.08 8.86
C ASN A 359 13.71 10.45 7.90
N MET A 360 13.32 10.29 6.64
CA MET A 360 14.15 9.67 5.60
C MET A 360 13.76 10.15 4.19
N THR A 361 14.54 9.76 3.20
CA THR A 361 14.21 9.97 1.79
C THR A 361 14.42 8.67 1.03
N ALA A 362 13.43 8.30 0.21
CA ALA A 362 13.49 7.17 -0.70
C ALA A 362 13.24 7.68 -2.12
N THR A 363 14.22 7.57 -3.01
CA THR A 363 14.12 8.16 -4.34
C THR A 363 14.41 7.13 -5.41
N ASP A 364 13.46 7.03 -6.34
CA ASP A 364 13.55 6.25 -7.56
C ASP A 364 12.55 6.84 -8.57
N ILE A 365 12.83 6.69 -9.87
CA ILE A 365 11.91 7.14 -10.92
C ILE A 365 10.65 6.26 -11.01
N ASN A 366 10.78 4.99 -10.64
CA ASN A 366 9.76 3.94 -10.66
C ASN A 366 9.58 3.31 -9.26
N LEU A 367 9.60 4.12 -8.20
CA LEU A 367 9.46 3.65 -6.82
C LEU A 367 8.16 2.84 -6.61
N ASP A 368 8.25 1.64 -6.05
CA ASP A 368 7.10 0.77 -5.74
C ASP A 368 6.74 0.82 -4.26
N SER A 369 7.68 0.44 -3.39
CA SER A 369 7.40 0.28 -1.96
C SER A 369 8.56 0.66 -1.05
N VAL A 370 8.20 1.08 0.17
CA VAL A 370 9.11 1.41 1.26
C VAL A 370 8.64 0.67 2.51
N VAL A 371 9.51 -0.13 3.11
CA VAL A 371 9.19 -0.99 4.25
C VAL A 371 10.23 -0.83 5.36
N ALA A 372 9.78 -0.61 6.59
CA ALA A 372 10.63 -0.67 7.78
C ALA A 372 10.55 -2.06 8.42
N GLU A 373 11.68 -2.74 8.53
CA GLU A 373 11.86 -3.94 9.34
C GLU A 373 12.27 -3.53 10.76
N VAL A 374 11.41 -3.80 11.74
CA VAL A 374 11.61 -3.47 13.15
C VAL A 374 11.96 -4.74 13.92
N ASN A 375 13.09 -4.68 14.62
CA ASN A 375 13.65 -5.72 15.49
C ASN A 375 13.81 -7.10 14.81
N GLY A 376 13.91 -7.14 13.48
CA GLY A 376 14.04 -8.40 12.72
C GLY A 376 12.76 -9.25 12.65
N LEU A 377 11.62 -8.71 13.10
CA LEU A 377 10.40 -9.50 13.34
C LEU A 377 9.16 -8.92 12.68
N LYS A 378 9.14 -7.62 12.40
CA LYS A 378 7.95 -6.91 11.97
C LYS A 378 8.25 -5.99 10.81
N ASN A 379 7.46 -6.11 9.76
CA ASN A 379 7.53 -5.24 8.59
C ASN A 379 6.38 -4.23 8.64
N ILE A 380 6.71 -2.95 8.52
CA ILE A 380 5.77 -1.83 8.52
C ILE A 380 5.90 -1.11 7.18
N THR A 381 4.82 -1.06 6.41
CA THR A 381 4.77 -0.27 5.17
C THR A 381 4.76 1.21 5.52
N LEU A 382 5.68 1.96 4.90
CA LEU A 382 5.82 3.39 5.09
C LEU A 382 5.13 4.12 3.93
N ASN A 383 4.21 5.04 4.23
CA ASN A 383 3.50 5.81 3.22
C ASN A 383 4.26 7.10 2.89
N GLY A 384 4.52 7.35 1.60
CA GLY A 384 5.21 8.54 1.09
C GLY A 384 6.43 8.18 0.23
N SER A 385 6.99 9.15 -0.47
CA SER A 385 8.26 8.97 -1.22
C SER A 385 9.37 9.89 -0.68
N THR A 386 9.04 11.02 -0.05
CA THR A 386 10.05 11.94 0.50
C THR A 386 9.59 12.58 1.80
N GLY A 387 10.47 12.61 2.82
CA GLY A 387 10.29 13.37 4.06
C GLY A 387 10.00 12.52 5.30
N TYR A 388 8.95 12.90 6.03
CA TYR A 388 8.57 12.23 7.28
C TYR A 388 7.67 11.05 6.96
N PHE A 389 8.20 9.84 7.14
CA PHE A 389 7.41 8.63 7.03
C PHE A 389 6.72 8.39 8.36
N VAL A 390 5.40 8.43 8.33
CA VAL A 390 4.55 8.21 9.50
C VAL A 390 4.08 6.76 9.45
N THR A 391 4.42 5.99 10.47
CA THR A 391 3.76 4.71 10.74
C THR A 391 2.48 4.98 11.52
N ASN A 392 1.47 4.11 11.40
CA ASN A 392 0.29 4.20 12.27
C ASN A 392 0.50 3.50 13.62
N GLU A 393 1.73 3.08 13.90
CA GLU A 393 2.06 2.32 15.08
C GLU A 393 2.83 3.17 16.09
N GLU A 394 2.36 3.11 17.33
CA GLU A 394 3.04 3.72 18.47
C GLU A 394 4.13 2.77 18.96
N PHE A 395 5.36 3.28 19.05
CA PHE A 395 6.45 2.55 19.68
C PHE A 395 6.32 2.70 21.20
N VAL A 396 6.27 1.57 21.91
CA VAL A 396 6.27 1.53 23.38
C VAL A 396 7.69 1.72 23.91
N GLU A 397 7.85 1.96 25.21
CA GLU A 397 9.14 2.06 25.87
C GLU A 397 10.04 0.85 25.55
N GLY A 398 11.27 1.11 25.12
CA GLY A 398 12.22 0.09 24.72
C GLY A 398 13.25 0.54 23.69
N LEU A 399 14.20 -0.36 23.41
CA LEU A 399 15.22 -0.20 22.37
C LEU A 399 14.72 -0.81 21.06
N TYR A 400 14.88 -0.08 19.96
CA TYR A 400 14.47 -0.49 18.63
C TYR A 400 15.63 -0.53 17.66
N ASN A 401 15.61 -1.56 16.83
CA ASN A 401 16.53 -1.79 15.74
C ASN A 401 15.76 -1.79 14.42
N VAL A 402 16.03 -0.84 13.53
CA VAL A 402 15.21 -0.62 12.34
C VAL A 402 16.08 -0.60 11.09
N THR A 403 15.74 -1.43 10.11
CA THR A 403 16.32 -1.39 8.76
C THR A 403 15.23 -1.03 7.76
N ILE A 404 15.53 -0.14 6.83
CA ILE A 404 14.57 0.33 5.84
C ILE A 404 14.91 -0.29 4.50
N TYR A 405 13.93 -0.92 3.88
CA TYR A 405 14.03 -1.48 2.54
C TYR A 405 13.20 -0.64 1.58
N VAL A 406 13.79 -0.37 0.42
CA VAL A 406 13.15 0.34 -0.67
C VAL A 406 13.20 -0.54 -1.90
N THR A 407 12.07 -0.65 -2.59
CA THR A 407 11.91 -1.48 -3.78
C THR A 407 11.26 -0.67 -4.89
N ASP A 408 11.76 -0.80 -6.11
CA ASP A 408 11.17 -0.20 -7.31
C ASP A 408 10.23 -1.18 -8.05
N LEU A 409 9.58 -0.72 -9.10
CA LEU A 409 8.66 -1.53 -9.91
C LEU A 409 9.37 -2.64 -10.71
N ALA A 410 10.68 -2.52 -10.96
CA ALA A 410 11.49 -3.56 -11.60
C ALA A 410 11.98 -4.63 -10.62
N GLY A 411 11.73 -4.43 -9.31
CA GLY A 411 12.12 -5.32 -8.23
C GLY A 411 13.57 -5.12 -7.75
N ASN A 412 14.22 -4.01 -8.13
CA ASN A 412 15.51 -3.66 -7.55
C ASN A 412 15.31 -3.22 -6.10
N VAL A 413 16.23 -3.63 -5.23
CA VAL A 413 16.12 -3.39 -3.78
C VAL A 413 17.37 -2.70 -3.26
N ASN A 414 17.18 -1.73 -2.38
CA ASN A 414 18.22 -1.16 -1.56
C ASN A 414 17.77 -1.06 -0.11
N SER A 415 18.72 -0.95 0.82
CA SER A 415 18.44 -0.83 2.24
C SER A 415 19.25 0.26 2.91
N SER A 416 18.68 0.88 3.94
CA SER A 416 19.43 1.79 4.80
C SER A 416 20.45 1.03 5.63
N GLU A 417 21.42 1.77 6.17
CA GLU A 417 22.14 1.32 7.36
C GLU A 417 21.16 1.07 8.52
N ASN A 418 21.57 0.21 9.44
CA ASN A 418 20.76 -0.16 10.57
C ASN A 418 20.62 1.00 11.57
N LEU A 419 19.39 1.45 11.81
CA LEU A 419 19.04 2.54 12.70
C LEU A 419 18.71 2.00 14.10
N ILE A 420 19.38 2.54 15.12
CA ILE A 420 19.11 2.19 16.52
C ILE A 420 18.60 3.42 17.25
N PHE A 421 17.42 3.32 17.83
CA PHE A 421 16.86 4.36 18.70
C PHE A 421 16.13 3.75 19.90
N ARG A 422 15.88 4.55 20.93
CA ARG A 422 15.14 4.19 22.12
C ARG A 422 13.88 5.05 22.24
N VAL A 423 12.80 4.43 22.67
CA VAL A 423 11.66 5.15 23.24
C VAL A 423 11.76 5.01 24.75
N ASP A 424 11.78 6.14 25.43
CA ASP A 424 11.90 6.24 26.88
C ASP A 424 10.87 7.24 27.38
N LEU A 425 9.80 6.73 27.98
CA LEU A 425 8.67 7.54 28.43
C LEU A 425 8.71 7.79 29.95
N THR A 426 9.78 7.33 30.61
CA THR A 426 9.89 7.34 32.05
C THR A 426 10.57 8.63 32.51
N ASP A 427 9.88 9.44 33.31
CA ASP A 427 10.48 10.63 33.91
C ASP A 427 11.51 10.25 34.98
N PRO A 428 12.65 10.98 35.10
CA PRO A 428 13.57 10.81 36.21
C PRO A 428 12.86 11.02 37.56
N VAL A 429 13.31 10.34 38.62
CA VAL A 429 12.70 10.49 39.96
C VAL A 429 13.64 11.19 40.94
N ILE A 430 13.27 12.39 41.39
CA ILE A 430 14.02 13.16 42.41
C ILE A 430 13.52 12.84 43.83
N THR A 431 14.42 12.33 44.67
CA THR A 431 14.20 12.12 46.11
C THR A 431 15.04 13.09 46.91
N VAL A 432 14.38 14.00 47.65
CA VAL A 432 15.07 15.00 48.48
C VAL A 432 15.22 14.45 49.90
N ASN A 433 16.46 14.42 50.39
CA ASN A 433 16.82 13.99 51.75
C ASN A 433 16.97 15.17 52.71
N THR A 434 17.19 16.39 52.21
CA THR A 434 17.13 17.62 52.99
C THR A 434 15.73 17.81 53.56
N VAL A 435 15.67 18.07 54.88
CA VAL A 435 14.40 18.30 55.57
C VAL A 435 13.88 19.70 55.22
N GLU A 436 12.64 19.76 54.73
CA GLU A 436 11.95 21.01 54.39
C GLU A 436 11.86 21.95 55.60
N GLY A 437 12.20 23.22 55.40
CA GLY A 437 12.15 24.27 56.42
C GLY A 437 13.20 24.15 57.53
N LYS A 438 14.17 23.24 57.40
CA LYS A 438 15.20 23.03 58.43
C LYS A 438 16.22 24.19 58.47
N TYR A 439 16.68 24.51 59.67
CA TYR A 439 17.80 25.40 59.92
C TYR A 439 19.10 24.61 60.12
N PHE A 440 20.19 25.08 59.53
CA PHE A 440 21.51 24.46 59.60
C PHE A 440 22.54 25.46 60.14
N ASN A 441 23.30 25.07 61.17
CA ASN A 441 24.43 25.81 61.72
C ASN A 441 25.73 25.71 60.92
N ASN A 442 25.67 25.19 59.70
CA ASN A 442 26.80 25.08 58.79
C ASN A 442 26.29 25.04 57.34
N GLY A 443 27.12 25.43 56.38
CA GLY A 443 26.77 25.43 54.96
C GLY A 443 27.16 24.17 54.19
N SER A 444 27.75 23.16 54.83
CA SER A 444 28.36 22.01 54.14
C SER A 444 27.39 20.83 54.04
N ASN A 445 27.22 20.27 52.84
CA ASN A 445 26.37 19.09 52.60
C ASN A 445 24.92 19.19 53.12
N VAL A 446 24.37 20.41 53.20
CA VAL A 446 23.01 20.68 53.68
C VAL A 446 21.95 20.41 52.62
N LEU A 447 22.27 20.65 51.35
CA LEU A 447 21.45 20.18 50.22
C LEU A 447 21.85 18.74 49.92
N ASN A 448 20.88 17.82 50.00
CA ASN A 448 21.08 16.39 49.84
C ASN A 448 19.86 15.78 49.15
N PHE A 449 20.08 15.18 47.98
CA PHE A 449 19.03 14.51 47.22
C PHE A 449 19.63 13.45 46.29
N SER A 450 18.81 12.52 45.83
CA SER A 450 19.18 11.53 44.81
C SER A 450 18.27 11.62 43.60
N VAL A 451 18.78 11.21 42.45
CA VAL A 451 18.00 11.07 41.21
C VAL A 451 18.10 9.63 40.75
N ASN A 452 16.96 8.96 40.58
CA ASN A 452 16.90 7.60 40.06
C ASN A 452 16.42 7.64 38.61
N GLU A 453 17.31 7.28 37.69
CA GLU A 453 17.07 7.18 36.25
C GLU A 453 18.19 6.33 35.61
N ASP A 454 17.83 5.41 34.71
CA ASP A 454 18.77 4.52 34.01
C ASP A 454 19.56 5.26 32.93
N TYR A 455 18.95 6.26 32.27
CA TYR A 455 19.54 7.05 31.18
C TYR A 455 19.65 8.53 31.52
N LEU A 456 20.09 8.84 32.74
CA LEU A 456 20.22 10.21 33.23
C LEU A 456 21.22 11.02 32.37
N ASP A 457 20.81 12.20 31.93
CA ASP A 457 21.64 13.11 31.11
C ASP A 457 22.24 14.22 31.96
N SER A 458 21.41 14.98 32.68
CA SER A 458 21.91 16.05 33.54
C SER A 458 21.05 16.27 34.79
N VAL A 459 21.71 16.83 35.81
CA VAL A 459 21.10 17.22 37.08
C VAL A 459 21.66 18.57 37.47
N ALA A 460 20.79 19.52 37.79
CA ALA A 460 21.18 20.85 38.22
C ALA A 460 20.31 21.33 39.37
N ALA A 461 20.85 22.18 40.24
CA ALA A 461 20.11 22.78 41.33
C ALA A 461 20.28 24.30 41.30
N PHE A 462 19.19 25.04 41.43
CA PHE A 462 19.19 26.51 41.37
C PHE A 462 18.50 27.11 42.58
N ASN A 463 19.10 28.12 43.19
CA ASN A 463 18.41 29.01 44.13
C ASN A 463 17.99 30.28 43.37
N GLY A 464 16.75 30.30 42.87
CA GLY A 464 16.32 31.33 41.91
C GLY A 464 17.10 31.23 40.59
N SER A 465 17.90 32.25 40.27
CA SER A 465 18.72 32.30 39.05
C SER A 465 20.15 31.80 39.23
N SER A 466 20.58 31.55 40.47
CA SER A 466 21.95 31.16 40.77
C SER A 466 22.07 29.64 40.88
N GLU A 467 22.99 29.05 40.13
CA GLU A 467 23.29 27.62 40.19
C GLU A 467 24.05 27.26 41.49
N ILE A 468 23.64 26.16 42.12
CA ILE A 468 24.37 25.52 43.21
C ILE A 468 25.19 24.39 42.61
N LEU A 469 26.51 24.48 42.75
CA LEU A 469 27.41 23.41 42.31
C LEU A 469 27.18 22.15 43.15
N LEU A 470 27.12 21.00 42.48
CA LEU A 470 26.82 19.71 43.08
C LEU A 470 28.03 18.76 42.99
N ASN A 471 28.25 17.99 44.06
CA ASN A 471 29.11 16.82 44.04
C ASN A 471 28.23 15.57 44.01
N ASN A 472 28.47 14.68 43.05
CA ASN A 472 27.80 13.39 42.96
C ASN A 472 28.71 12.30 43.52
N SER A 473 28.27 11.64 44.59
CA SER A 473 28.87 10.42 45.10
C SER A 473 27.85 9.30 45.04
N THR A 474 28.04 8.36 44.12
CA THR A 474 27.21 7.13 44.01
C THR A 474 25.70 7.38 43.89
N GLY A 475 25.28 8.41 43.15
CA GLY A 475 23.86 8.72 42.90
C GLY A 475 23.22 9.65 43.93
N ASN A 476 23.98 10.08 44.94
CA ASN A 476 23.55 11.10 45.89
C ASN A 476 24.28 12.42 45.62
N TYR A 477 23.51 13.49 45.48
CA TYR A 477 23.96 14.84 45.15
C TYR A 477 23.99 15.71 46.41
N LEU A 478 25.15 16.33 46.65
CA LEU A 478 25.39 17.26 47.76
C LEU A 478 25.85 18.62 47.21
N ASN A 479 25.62 19.71 47.93
CA ASN A 479 26.25 20.98 47.57
C ASN A 479 27.78 20.88 47.68
N ALA A 480 28.48 21.22 46.60
CA ALA A 480 29.93 21.02 46.49
C ALA A 480 30.73 22.02 47.33
N ASN A 481 30.23 23.25 47.43
CA ASN A 481 30.82 24.32 48.22
C ASN A 481 29.94 24.61 49.44
N GLU A 482 30.56 25.12 50.50
CA GLU A 482 29.82 25.65 51.64
C GLU A 482 28.90 26.80 51.19
N LEU A 483 27.63 26.68 51.57
CA LEU A 483 26.64 27.72 51.34
C LEU A 483 26.81 28.82 52.40
N ALA A 484 26.74 30.09 51.97
CA ALA A 484 26.76 31.23 52.87
C ALA A 484 25.44 31.35 53.64
N ASP A 485 25.43 32.13 54.72
CA ASP A 485 24.21 32.38 55.49
C ASP A 485 23.10 32.98 54.61
N GLY A 486 21.91 32.45 54.75
CA GLY A 486 20.73 32.91 54.02
C GLY A 486 19.61 31.88 53.95
N VAL A 487 18.48 32.32 53.39
CA VAL A 487 17.33 31.48 53.08
C VAL A 487 17.48 30.93 51.66
N TYR A 488 17.38 29.61 51.53
CA TYR A 488 17.51 28.90 50.26
C TYR A 488 16.17 28.31 49.86
N ASN A 489 15.73 28.60 48.63
CA ASN A 489 14.59 27.95 47.99
C ASN A 489 15.11 27.29 46.70
N VAL A 490 15.60 26.07 46.85
CA VAL A 490 16.35 25.37 45.80
C VAL A 490 15.40 24.59 44.93
N THR A 491 15.43 24.84 43.62
CA THR A 491 14.77 24.01 42.60
C THR A 491 15.80 23.08 41.97
N ILE A 492 15.58 21.78 42.11
CA ILE A 492 16.37 20.72 41.50
C ILE A 492 15.70 20.34 40.19
N TYR A 493 16.49 20.23 39.11
CA TYR A 493 16.08 19.76 37.79
C TYR A 493 16.83 18.49 37.46
N ALA A 494 16.14 17.53 36.86
CA ALA A 494 16.74 16.35 36.28
C ALA A 494 16.17 16.13 34.88
N ASN A 495 17.03 15.76 33.94
CA ASN A 495 16.65 15.32 32.61
C ASN A 495 17.39 14.03 32.23
N ASP A 496 16.73 13.20 31.44
CA ASP A 496 17.33 12.03 30.82
C ASP A 496 17.78 12.31 29.38
N THR A 497 18.36 11.28 28.75
CA THR A 497 18.80 11.36 27.34
C THR A 497 17.65 11.46 26.34
N ALA A 498 16.42 11.13 26.73
CA ALA A 498 15.21 11.27 25.92
C ALA A 498 14.54 12.64 26.08
N SER A 499 15.11 13.52 26.91
CA SER A 499 14.57 14.83 27.27
C SER A 499 13.27 14.79 28.11
N ASN A 500 12.99 13.69 28.81
CA ASN A 500 12.06 13.70 29.94
C ASN A 500 12.62 14.61 31.04
N LYS A 501 11.76 15.40 31.67
CA LYS A 501 12.17 16.49 32.57
C LYS A 501 11.30 16.54 33.79
N VAL A 502 11.94 16.48 34.95
CA VAL A 502 11.29 16.69 36.25
C VAL A 502 11.98 17.80 37.01
N ASN A 503 11.24 18.44 37.92
CA ASN A 503 11.83 19.33 38.90
C ASN A 503 11.18 19.14 40.28
N LYS A 504 11.91 19.52 41.32
CA LYS A 504 11.44 19.47 42.72
C LYS A 504 12.08 20.59 43.53
N THR A 505 11.30 21.22 44.40
CA THR A 505 11.77 22.29 45.27
C THR A 505 11.99 21.82 46.70
N VAL A 506 12.95 22.44 47.37
CA VAL A 506 13.17 22.29 48.82
C VAL A 506 13.61 23.63 49.40
N SER A 507 13.06 23.98 50.56
CA SER A 507 13.47 25.17 51.30
C SER A 507 14.21 24.83 52.59
N PHE A 508 15.24 25.61 52.91
CA PHE A 508 16.01 25.51 54.16
C PHE A 508 16.76 26.82 54.41
N THR A 509 17.26 27.00 55.63
CA THR A 509 18.06 28.17 56.01
C THR A 509 19.42 27.73 56.52
N VAL A 510 20.48 28.38 56.03
CA VAL A 510 21.83 28.25 56.58
C VAL A 510 22.10 29.48 57.42
N ASP A 511 22.47 29.27 58.68
CA ASP A 511 22.79 30.35 59.61
C ASP A 511 23.95 29.91 60.50
N THR A 512 25.13 30.47 60.30
CA THR A 512 26.34 30.16 61.07
C THR A 512 26.66 31.22 62.13
N VAL A 513 25.79 32.24 62.29
CA VAL A 513 26.01 33.35 63.20
C VAL A 513 25.40 33.00 64.56
N ASN A 514 26.15 33.22 65.64
CA ASN A 514 25.62 33.05 66.98
C ASN A 514 24.65 34.19 67.32
N PRO A 515 23.57 33.93 68.10
CA PRO A 515 22.65 34.98 68.54
C PRO A 515 23.36 36.06 69.40
N GLU A 516 22.88 37.29 69.34
CA GLU A 516 23.32 38.35 70.24
C GLU A 516 22.57 38.29 71.57
N VAL A 517 23.29 38.40 72.70
CA VAL A 517 22.70 38.28 74.04
C VAL A 517 23.17 39.43 74.93
N THR A 518 22.22 40.18 75.49
CA THR A 518 22.47 41.27 76.43
C THR A 518 21.59 41.11 77.67
N VAL A 519 22.19 41.10 78.85
CA VAL A 519 21.46 41.12 80.12
C VAL A 519 21.08 42.57 80.45
N ASN A 520 19.79 42.88 80.44
CA ASN A 520 19.27 44.22 80.76
C ASN A 520 19.15 44.38 82.27
N THR A 521 18.61 43.37 82.94
CA THR A 521 18.62 43.24 84.40
C THR A 521 18.91 41.79 84.79
N PRO A 522 19.66 41.55 85.86
CA PRO A 522 20.22 42.54 86.78
C PRO A 522 21.46 43.26 86.22
N VAL A 523 21.75 44.47 86.73
CA VAL A 523 22.99 45.19 86.36
C VAL A 523 24.17 44.58 87.12
N ASN A 524 25.34 44.50 86.49
CA ASN A 524 26.53 43.95 87.14
C ASN A 524 26.88 44.68 88.45
N GLY A 525 27.13 43.93 89.52
CA GLY A 525 27.39 44.44 90.87
C GLY A 525 26.14 44.78 91.69
N THR A 526 24.92 44.53 91.18
CA THR A 526 23.68 44.82 91.93
C THR A 526 23.61 43.98 93.21
N THR A 527 23.23 44.62 94.32
CA THR A 527 22.93 43.95 95.59
C THR A 527 21.41 43.87 95.79
N PHE A 528 20.87 42.66 95.88
CA PHE A 528 19.47 42.40 96.17
C PHE A 528 19.26 42.24 97.68
N THR A 529 18.23 42.92 98.21
CA THR A 529 17.78 42.75 99.60
C THR A 529 16.64 41.73 99.73
N THR A 530 16.23 41.13 98.60
CA THR A 530 15.26 40.03 98.49
C THR A 530 15.99 38.74 98.12
N SER A 531 15.43 37.59 98.49
CA SER A 531 16.01 36.28 98.21
C SER A 531 15.88 35.86 96.73
N SER A 532 15.38 36.71 95.86
CA SER A 532 15.05 36.39 94.47
C SER A 532 15.15 37.68 93.65
N ALA A 533 15.67 37.56 92.43
CA ALA A 533 15.92 38.68 91.52
C ALA A 533 15.29 38.42 90.16
N ALA A 534 14.66 39.45 89.60
CA ALA A 534 14.16 39.40 88.23
C ALA A 534 15.33 39.42 87.23
N ILE A 535 15.20 38.62 86.18
CA ILE A 535 16.11 38.55 85.04
C ILE A 535 15.34 39.07 83.83
N ASN A 536 15.93 40.01 83.11
CA ASN A 536 15.44 40.53 81.83
C ASN A 536 16.61 40.57 80.84
N VAL A 537 16.42 39.93 79.70
CA VAL A 537 17.44 39.72 78.68
C VAL A 537 16.90 40.10 77.31
N THR A 538 17.72 40.80 76.54
CA THR A 538 17.53 40.95 75.09
C THR A 538 18.36 39.86 74.40
N ALA A 539 17.71 38.92 73.74
CA ALA A 539 18.37 37.98 72.85
C ALA A 539 17.77 38.15 71.46
N ASN A 540 18.62 38.32 70.44
CA ASN A 540 18.17 38.47 69.08
C ASN A 540 19.03 37.65 68.13
N ASP A 541 18.38 37.12 67.09
CA ASP A 541 19.05 36.52 65.95
C ASP A 541 18.34 37.00 64.68
N SER A 542 19.12 37.30 63.65
CA SER A 542 18.61 37.98 62.45
C SER A 542 18.06 37.04 61.39
N LEU A 543 18.37 35.74 61.43
CA LEU A 543 18.10 34.81 60.34
C LEU A 543 17.34 33.55 60.78
N SER A 544 17.73 32.93 61.90
CA SER A 544 17.09 31.74 62.44
C SER A 544 16.20 32.02 63.66
N ASN A 545 16.15 33.23 64.18
CA ASN A 545 15.44 33.58 65.43
C ASN A 545 15.95 32.81 66.65
N VAL A 546 15.68 33.34 67.83
CA VAL A 546 16.08 32.71 69.09
C VAL A 546 15.13 31.56 69.44
N SER A 547 15.68 30.36 69.64
CA SER A 547 14.96 29.13 70.02
C SER A 547 14.80 29.02 71.53
N SER A 548 15.84 29.32 72.29
CA SER A 548 15.80 29.25 73.76
C SER A 548 16.78 30.23 74.41
N VAL A 549 16.43 30.69 75.62
CA VAL A 549 17.30 31.55 76.45
C VAL A 549 17.33 30.99 77.87
N ILE A 550 18.52 30.73 78.39
CA ILE A 550 18.75 30.09 79.68
C ILE A 550 19.73 30.91 80.50
N ALA A 551 19.31 31.35 81.69
CA ALA A 551 20.16 31.99 82.67
C ALA A 551 20.77 30.95 83.62
N LYS A 552 22.10 30.81 83.59
CA LYS A 552 22.86 30.00 84.55
C LYS A 552 23.25 30.84 85.74
N ILE A 553 22.89 30.40 86.95
CA ILE A 553 23.11 31.14 88.20
C ILE A 553 24.15 30.39 89.02
N GLY A 554 25.43 30.77 88.83
CA GLY A 554 26.58 30.12 89.43
C GLY A 554 26.59 28.62 89.17
N SER A 555 26.75 27.82 90.24
CA SER A 555 26.56 26.36 90.22
C SER A 555 25.23 25.93 90.85
N VAL A 556 24.29 26.87 91.06
CA VAL A 556 23.05 26.61 91.81
C VAL A 556 22.00 25.99 90.90
N ARG A 557 21.70 26.64 89.77
CA ARG A 557 20.63 26.22 88.85
C ARG A 557 20.72 26.92 87.50
N ASN A 558 19.95 26.41 86.55
CA ASN A 558 19.64 27.05 85.28
C ASN A 558 18.16 27.44 85.26
N VAL A 559 17.85 28.62 84.74
CA VAL A 559 16.47 29.11 84.61
C VAL A 559 16.20 29.41 83.14
N THR A 560 15.19 28.77 82.57
CA THR A 560 14.69 29.11 81.23
C THR A 560 13.90 30.41 81.30
N LEU A 561 14.23 31.36 80.43
CA LEU A 561 13.55 32.65 80.33
C LEU A 561 12.46 32.59 79.26
N SER A 562 11.32 33.22 79.54
CA SER A 562 10.17 33.25 78.64
C SER A 562 10.10 34.57 77.89
N PHE A 563 9.79 34.54 76.59
CA PHE A 563 9.62 35.75 75.79
C PHE A 563 8.28 36.42 76.10
N ASP A 564 8.31 37.66 76.58
CA ASP A 564 7.10 38.42 76.96
C ASP A 564 6.52 39.29 75.81
N GLY A 565 7.13 39.21 74.62
CA GLY A 565 6.83 40.05 73.46
C GLY A 565 7.85 41.14 73.20
N ASN A 566 8.69 41.50 74.18
CA ASN A 566 9.79 42.46 74.01
C ASN A 566 11.14 41.92 74.53
N TYR A 567 11.13 41.18 75.64
CA TYR A 567 12.31 40.65 76.30
C TYR A 567 12.11 39.20 76.75
N TYR A 568 13.22 38.52 76.98
CA TYR A 568 13.25 37.24 77.69
C TYR A 568 13.30 37.50 79.19
N THR A 569 12.27 37.11 79.91
CA THR A 569 12.12 37.40 81.34
C THR A 569 12.03 36.12 82.18
N GLY A 570 12.45 36.24 83.42
CA GLY A 570 12.39 35.16 84.40
C GLY A 570 12.85 35.66 85.76
N ASN A 571 13.06 34.72 86.68
CA ASN A 571 13.52 35.05 88.02
C ASN A 571 14.61 34.06 88.43
N THR A 572 15.59 34.50 89.21
CA THR A 572 16.63 33.62 89.76
C THR A 572 16.10 32.47 90.61
N GLY A 573 14.83 32.52 91.03
CA GLY A 573 14.33 31.70 92.12
C GLY A 573 14.93 32.11 93.46
N THR A 574 14.68 31.34 94.51
CA THR A 574 15.17 31.62 95.86
C THR A 574 16.67 31.33 95.96
N LEU A 575 17.45 32.35 96.33
CA LEU A 575 18.89 32.34 96.53
C LEU A 575 19.20 32.68 97.99
N SER A 576 20.13 31.92 98.59
CA SER A 576 20.70 32.25 99.91
C SER A 576 21.55 33.53 99.87
N ASN A 577 21.81 34.14 101.02
CA ASN A 577 22.75 35.27 101.09
C ASN A 577 24.14 34.86 100.57
N GLY A 578 24.69 35.62 99.62
CA GLY A 578 25.95 35.28 98.96
C GLY A 578 26.12 36.00 97.61
N ASN A 579 27.26 35.75 96.96
CA ASN A 579 27.57 36.28 95.65
C ASN A 579 27.30 35.22 94.58
N TYR A 580 26.61 35.60 93.52
CA TYR A 580 26.30 34.73 92.39
C TYR A 580 26.78 35.38 91.09
N GLU A 581 27.25 34.54 90.17
CA GLU A 581 27.49 34.95 88.79
C GLU A 581 26.33 34.47 87.93
N ILE A 582 25.76 35.36 87.13
CA ILE A 582 24.70 35.05 86.18
C ILE A 582 25.31 35.14 84.78
N THR A 583 25.27 34.03 84.05
CA THR A 583 25.64 33.96 82.63
C THR A 583 24.41 33.53 81.86
N VAL A 584 24.00 34.30 80.85
CA VAL A 584 22.83 33.97 80.03
C VAL A 584 23.28 33.40 78.70
N TYR A 585 22.78 32.23 78.36
CA TYR A 585 22.99 31.57 77.08
C TYR A 585 21.74 31.75 76.22
N ALA A 586 21.92 32.09 74.95
CA ALA A 586 20.86 31.99 73.95
C ALA A 586 21.26 31.01 72.86
N THR A 587 20.28 30.24 72.41
CA THR A 587 20.41 29.31 71.30
C THR A 587 19.38 29.67 70.24
N ASP A 588 19.78 29.72 68.98
CA ASP A 588 18.88 30.01 67.85
C ASP A 588 18.23 28.74 67.27
N LEU A 589 17.41 28.84 66.22
CA LEU A 589 16.78 27.66 65.58
C LEU A 589 17.78 26.81 64.76
N ALA A 590 18.91 27.38 64.33
CA ALA A 590 19.99 26.64 63.67
C ALA A 590 20.85 25.82 64.66
N GLY A 591 20.76 26.14 65.95
CA GLY A 591 21.53 25.54 67.03
C GLY A 591 22.83 26.27 67.35
N ASN A 592 23.05 27.49 66.84
CA ASN A 592 24.17 28.33 67.26
C ASN A 592 23.93 28.86 68.67
N VAL A 593 24.99 29.00 69.44
CA VAL A 593 24.92 29.36 70.86
C VAL A 593 25.88 30.49 71.18
N ASN A 594 25.37 31.51 71.84
CA ASN A 594 26.19 32.56 72.46
C ASN A 594 25.89 32.69 73.94
N SER A 595 26.78 33.36 74.66
CA SER A 595 26.58 33.72 76.06
C SER A 595 26.84 35.21 76.30
N SER A 596 26.10 35.80 77.24
CA SER A 596 26.41 37.11 77.77
C SER A 596 27.76 37.12 78.52
N GLU A 597 28.28 38.31 78.80
CA GLU A 597 29.27 38.46 79.87
C GLU A 597 28.68 38.05 81.23
N ASN A 598 29.55 37.69 82.17
CA ASN A 598 29.13 37.34 83.54
C ASN A 598 28.63 38.57 84.29
N VAL A 599 27.40 38.49 84.81
CA VAL A 599 26.81 39.50 85.68
C VAL A 599 26.92 39.02 87.12
N THR A 600 27.74 39.71 87.92
CA THR A 600 27.86 39.42 89.35
C THR A 600 26.75 40.10 90.13
N VAL A 601 26.11 39.37 91.04
CA VAL A 601 25.06 39.90 91.92
C VAL A 601 25.29 39.43 93.34
N THR A 602 24.93 40.25 94.32
CA THR A 602 25.01 39.90 95.75
C THR A 602 23.61 39.83 96.33
N VAL A 603 23.24 38.70 96.92
CA VAL A 603 22.01 38.57 97.71
C VAL A 603 22.37 38.82 99.16
N ALA A 604 21.82 39.88 99.74
CA ALA A 604 22.04 40.31 101.12
C ALA A 604 20.71 40.69 101.76
N VAL A 605 19.87 39.69 101.98
CA VAL A 605 18.60 39.84 102.70
C VAL A 605 18.91 40.25 104.15
N PRO A 606 18.53 41.47 104.60
CA PRO A 606 18.82 41.92 105.95
C PRO A 606 18.08 41.03 106.96
N SER A 607 18.79 40.61 108.01
CA SER A 607 18.19 39.92 109.14
C SER A 607 17.19 40.85 109.82
N SER A 608 15.90 40.65 109.55
CA SER A 608 14.84 41.30 110.30
C SER A 608 14.85 40.72 111.72
N SER A 609 15.16 41.58 112.68
CA SER A 609 15.00 41.31 114.10
C SER A 609 13.61 41.72 114.54
N SER A 610 12.91 40.75 115.14
CA SER A 610 11.72 40.86 115.97
C SER A 610 10.39 41.26 115.32
N GLY A 611 9.56 40.24 115.16
CA GLY A 611 8.11 40.31 115.17
C GLY A 611 7.58 38.91 115.41
N GLY A 612 7.68 38.44 116.66
CA GLY A 612 7.03 37.21 117.12
C GLY A 612 5.51 37.36 117.04
N GLY A 613 4.97 37.27 115.83
CA GLY A 613 3.62 36.80 115.61
C GLY A 613 3.75 35.30 115.49
N GLY A 614 3.22 34.57 116.48
CA GLY A 614 2.93 33.16 116.25
C GLY A 614 2.12 33.09 114.96
N ASN A 615 2.65 32.42 113.94
CA ASN A 615 1.80 31.94 112.87
C ASN A 615 0.76 31.09 113.59
N HIS A 616 -0.43 31.66 113.78
CA HIS A 616 -1.61 30.85 113.94
C HIS A 616 -1.75 30.13 112.61
N TYR A 617 -0.98 29.04 112.47
CA TYR A 617 -1.35 27.94 111.63
C TYR A 617 -2.81 27.66 111.95
N SER A 618 -3.61 27.50 110.90
CA SER A 618 -5.00 27.09 111.04
C SER A 618 -5.06 25.91 112.05
N SER A 619 -5.90 26.00 113.08
CA SER A 619 -5.88 25.06 114.22
C SER A 619 -6.17 23.60 113.84
N ASP A 620 -6.55 23.38 112.59
CA ASP A 620 -6.84 22.11 111.94
C ASP A 620 -5.65 21.51 111.17
N LEU A 621 -4.44 22.10 111.20
CA LEU A 621 -3.26 21.54 110.53
C LEU A 621 -2.71 20.29 111.25
N SER A 622 -2.25 19.32 110.47
CA SER A 622 -1.64 18.09 110.96
C SER A 622 -0.26 18.32 111.61
N ASP A 623 -0.02 17.65 112.75
CA ASP A 623 1.28 17.65 113.44
C ASP A 623 2.39 16.92 112.66
N GLY A 624 2.04 16.16 111.62
CA GLY A 624 2.97 15.38 110.80
C GLY A 624 3.83 16.21 109.83
N ILE A 625 3.52 17.49 109.63
CA ILE A 625 4.31 18.40 108.80
C ILE A 625 5.29 19.15 109.70
N THR A 626 6.60 19.03 109.49
CA THR A 626 7.60 19.71 110.32
C THR A 626 8.12 21.01 109.71
N SER A 627 8.21 21.09 108.38
CA SER A 627 8.70 22.29 107.68
C SER A 627 7.74 23.48 107.83
N SER A 628 8.28 24.64 108.23
CA SER A 628 7.51 25.90 108.29
C SER A 628 7.03 26.36 106.91
N VAL A 629 7.73 25.99 105.84
CA VAL A 629 7.35 26.31 104.45
C VAL A 629 6.13 25.49 104.05
N ILE A 630 6.17 24.19 104.29
CA ILE A 630 5.04 23.29 103.97
C ILE A 630 3.83 23.60 104.87
N LYS A 631 4.04 23.90 106.17
CA LYS A 631 2.95 24.38 107.04
C LYS A 631 2.28 25.63 106.49
N ASN A 632 3.04 26.60 105.99
CA ASN A 632 2.48 27.80 105.38
C ASN A 632 1.71 27.48 104.09
N ALA A 633 2.28 26.65 103.21
CA ALA A 633 1.64 26.24 101.97
C ALA A 633 0.29 25.55 102.22
N VAL A 634 0.25 24.60 103.16
CA VAL A 634 -0.98 23.88 103.54
C VAL A 634 -1.96 24.78 104.28
N SER A 635 -1.50 25.65 105.18
CA SER A 635 -2.36 26.59 105.93
C SER A 635 -3.09 27.55 105.00
N ASN A 636 -2.38 28.06 103.98
CA ASN A 636 -2.90 29.04 103.03
C ASN A 636 -3.67 28.39 101.87
N SER A 637 -3.63 27.06 101.72
CA SER A 637 -4.31 26.36 100.63
C SER A 637 -5.61 25.71 101.07
N ASN A 638 -6.62 25.67 100.20
CA ASN A 638 -7.75 24.76 100.37
C ASN A 638 -7.30 23.36 99.92
N ILE A 639 -7.70 22.30 100.62
CA ILE A 639 -7.38 20.94 100.19
C ILE A 639 -8.62 20.33 99.57
N VAL A 640 -8.48 19.87 98.32
CA VAL A 640 -9.57 19.38 97.48
C VAL A 640 -9.32 17.93 97.13
N TYR A 641 -10.27 17.06 97.45
CA TYR A 641 -10.16 15.62 97.23
C TYR A 641 -11.25 15.09 96.31
N GLY A 642 -10.98 13.97 95.62
CA GLY A 642 -11.90 13.37 94.65
C GLY A 642 -12.82 12.32 95.25
N SER A 643 -12.25 11.22 95.74
CA SER A 643 -12.98 10.13 96.37
C SER A 643 -12.96 10.22 97.90
N GLU A 644 -13.87 9.54 98.61
CA GLU A 644 -13.85 9.46 100.08
C GLU A 644 -12.49 8.98 100.62
N ILE A 645 -11.80 8.11 99.88
CA ILE A 645 -10.48 7.57 100.22
C ILE A 645 -9.38 8.63 100.07
N ASP A 646 -9.44 9.43 99.00
CA ASP A 646 -8.54 10.58 98.87
C ASP A 646 -8.83 11.64 99.94
N GLY A 647 -10.06 11.68 100.45
CA GLY A 647 -10.47 12.51 101.59
C GLY A 647 -9.79 12.11 102.89
N GLU A 648 -9.61 10.80 103.14
CA GLU A 648 -8.83 10.31 104.29
C GLU A 648 -7.38 10.79 104.21
N TYR A 649 -6.74 10.65 103.04
CA TYR A 649 -5.38 11.13 102.79
C TYR A 649 -5.27 12.66 102.89
N ALA A 650 -6.20 13.40 102.29
CA ALA A 650 -6.26 14.85 102.39
C ALA A 650 -6.41 15.32 103.85
N GLY A 651 -7.17 14.57 104.65
CA GLY A 651 -7.36 14.81 106.08
C GLY A 651 -6.07 14.73 106.90
N GLU A 652 -5.06 14.01 106.42
CA GLU A 652 -3.75 13.93 107.08
C GLU A 652 -2.89 15.19 106.90
N LEU A 653 -3.31 16.13 106.04
CA LEU A 653 -2.68 17.44 105.88
C LEU A 653 -3.37 18.50 106.75
N ARG A 654 -4.71 18.50 106.77
CA ARG A 654 -5.55 19.35 107.66
C ARG A 654 -6.98 18.80 107.79
N GLU A 655 -7.72 19.19 108.84
CA GLU A 655 -9.12 18.76 109.02
C GLU A 655 -10.09 19.46 108.03
N ASN A 656 -9.87 20.72 107.68
CA ASN A 656 -10.77 21.45 106.77
C ASN A 656 -10.44 21.16 105.30
N ILE A 657 -11.12 20.16 104.76
CA ILE A 657 -10.99 19.67 103.37
C ILE A 657 -12.32 19.80 102.61
N TYR A 658 -12.23 19.94 101.28
CA TYR A 658 -13.37 20.16 100.40
C TYR A 658 -13.48 19.02 99.38
N SER A 659 -14.68 18.51 99.15
CA SER A 659 -14.92 17.62 98.01
C SER A 659 -14.74 18.40 96.71
N ALA A 660 -14.19 17.75 95.69
CA ALA A 660 -14.04 18.30 94.35
C ALA A 660 -15.39 18.60 93.67
N GLU A 661 -16.50 18.01 94.14
CA GLU A 661 -17.84 18.24 93.59
C GLU A 661 -18.27 19.70 93.84
N ASN A 662 -18.21 20.52 92.78
CA ASN A 662 -18.55 21.96 92.75
C ASN A 662 -17.53 22.91 93.38
N TYR A 663 -16.28 22.49 93.57
CA TYR A 663 -15.21 23.42 93.95
C TYR A 663 -14.74 24.23 92.73
N GLU A 664 -14.66 25.56 92.89
CA GLU A 664 -14.06 26.47 91.92
C GLU A 664 -12.77 27.05 92.50
N LEU A 665 -11.76 27.21 91.66
CA LEU A 665 -10.45 27.70 92.09
C LEU A 665 -10.55 29.18 92.50
N SER A 666 -10.57 29.43 93.81
CA SER A 666 -10.73 30.77 94.39
C SER A 666 -9.59 31.18 95.34
N ARG A 667 -8.69 30.26 95.67
CA ARG A 667 -7.52 30.41 96.55
C ARG A 667 -6.43 29.41 96.12
N ASP A 668 -5.21 29.58 96.60
CA ASP A 668 -4.20 28.51 96.59
C ASP A 668 -4.83 27.19 97.04
N THR A 669 -4.50 26.11 96.34
CA THR A 669 -5.23 24.84 96.45
C THR A 669 -4.27 23.66 96.38
N ILE A 670 -4.47 22.68 97.27
CA ILE A 670 -3.82 21.37 97.19
C ILE A 670 -4.84 20.38 96.66
N ILE A 671 -4.53 19.76 95.54
CA ILE A 671 -5.34 18.70 94.94
C ILE A 671 -4.77 17.37 95.43
N VAL A 672 -5.61 16.56 96.06
CA VAL A 672 -5.26 15.20 96.50
C VAL A 672 -6.10 14.18 95.71
N GLY A 673 -5.42 13.22 95.09
CA GLY A 673 -6.04 12.15 94.29
C GLY A 673 -6.08 12.45 92.78
N GLY A 674 -6.06 11.37 91.98
CA GLY A 674 -5.92 11.44 90.52
C GLY A 674 -7.16 11.92 89.76
N PRO A 675 -7.03 12.21 88.46
CA PRO A 675 -8.07 12.87 87.65
C PRO A 675 -9.30 12.02 87.35
N GLU A 676 -9.23 10.69 87.45
CA GLU A 676 -10.39 9.82 87.24
C GLU A 676 -11.42 9.99 88.37
N SER A 677 -10.95 10.10 89.61
CA SER A 677 -11.81 10.19 90.81
C SER A 677 -11.98 11.62 91.33
N ASN A 678 -11.14 12.57 90.89
CA ASN A 678 -11.19 13.97 91.29
C ASN A 678 -11.55 14.86 90.07
N GLY A 679 -12.83 15.25 89.96
CA GLY A 679 -13.31 16.08 88.84
C GLY A 679 -12.64 17.47 88.75
N PHE A 680 -12.14 17.99 89.88
CA PHE A 680 -11.33 19.21 89.91
C PHE A 680 -9.92 18.95 89.38
N ALA A 681 -9.29 17.84 89.79
CA ALA A 681 -8.00 17.41 89.26
C ALA A 681 -8.06 17.18 87.74
N ASN A 682 -9.11 16.53 87.23
CA ASN A 682 -9.29 16.32 85.79
C ASN A 682 -9.29 17.63 84.99
N ARG A 683 -9.97 18.66 85.50
CA ARG A 683 -10.07 19.97 84.85
C ARG A 683 -8.71 20.66 84.67
N TYR A 684 -7.78 20.45 85.61
CA TYR A 684 -6.46 21.10 85.60
C TYR A 684 -5.31 20.14 85.25
N ASN A 685 -5.57 18.85 85.02
CA ASN A 685 -4.52 17.83 84.81
C ASN A 685 -3.61 18.14 83.61
N SER A 686 -4.16 18.72 82.54
CA SER A 686 -3.41 19.13 81.35
C SER A 686 -2.62 20.43 81.54
N GLU A 687 -2.93 21.21 82.58
CA GLU A 687 -2.19 22.42 82.89
C GLU A 687 -0.83 22.07 83.50
N PHE A 688 -0.68 20.94 84.18
CA PHE A 688 0.61 20.58 84.77
C PHE A 688 1.59 19.98 83.75
N GLY A 689 2.89 20.08 84.04
CA GLY A 689 3.94 19.60 83.13
C GLY A 689 3.94 18.08 82.93
N VAL A 690 3.34 17.33 83.86
CA VAL A 690 3.16 15.89 83.76
C VAL A 690 1.71 15.56 84.11
N SER A 691 0.99 15.00 83.14
CA SER A 691 -0.37 14.54 83.35
C SER A 691 -0.38 13.18 84.06
N ILE A 692 -1.22 13.07 85.09
CA ILE A 692 -1.40 11.83 85.84
C ILE A 692 -2.52 11.02 85.18
N THR A 693 -2.35 9.70 85.15
CA THR A 693 -3.36 8.75 84.68
C THR A 693 -3.34 7.52 85.60
N ASN A 694 -4.29 6.59 85.42
CA ASN A 694 -4.29 5.34 86.17
C ASN A 694 -3.07 4.44 85.88
N ASP A 695 -2.33 4.69 84.80
CA ASP A 695 -1.16 3.90 84.40
C ASP A 695 0.17 4.66 84.58
N TYR A 696 0.13 5.99 84.72
CA TYR A 696 1.31 6.86 84.83
C TYR A 696 1.19 7.84 86.02
N PRO A 697 2.15 7.91 86.96
CA PRO A 697 3.56 7.51 86.85
C PRO A 697 3.90 6.02 87.04
N GLY A 698 2.92 5.15 87.33
CA GLY A 698 3.11 3.70 87.45
C GLY A 698 2.66 3.14 88.79
N GLU A 699 2.68 1.81 88.93
CA GLU A 699 2.24 1.11 90.14
C GLU A 699 3.03 1.57 91.38
N ASN A 700 2.32 1.86 92.47
CA ASN A 700 2.83 2.41 93.72
C ASN A 700 3.56 3.75 93.60
N LYS A 701 3.45 4.44 92.47
CA LYS A 701 4.12 5.73 92.20
C LYS A 701 3.15 6.89 92.24
N GLY A 702 3.60 7.95 92.91
CA GLY A 702 2.96 9.23 93.07
C GLY A 702 3.78 10.35 92.46
N LEU A 703 3.12 11.48 92.28
CA LEU A 703 3.66 12.70 91.71
C LEU A 703 3.30 13.88 92.62
N ILE A 704 4.28 14.74 92.88
CA ILE A 704 4.09 16.04 93.51
C ILE A 704 4.53 17.09 92.50
N GLN A 705 3.63 18.01 92.14
CA GLN A 705 3.95 19.10 91.22
C GLN A 705 3.26 20.40 91.62
N VAL A 706 3.94 21.52 91.43
CA VAL A 706 3.43 22.85 91.80
C VAL A 706 3.33 23.70 90.55
N LYS A 707 2.20 24.36 90.35
CA LYS A 707 2.00 25.30 89.24
C LYS A 707 1.14 26.48 89.65
N ASN A 708 1.49 27.65 89.13
CA ASN A 708 0.64 28.83 89.23
C ASN A 708 -0.40 28.78 88.11
N ILE A 709 -1.68 28.76 88.47
CA ILE A 709 -2.80 28.73 87.52
C ILE A 709 -3.48 30.09 87.50
N GLU A 710 -3.64 30.65 86.30
CA GLU A 710 -4.31 31.92 86.08
C GLU A 710 -5.82 31.70 85.82
N VAL A 711 -6.65 32.29 86.67
CA VAL A 711 -8.12 32.26 86.54
C VAL A 711 -8.60 33.65 86.18
N ARG A 712 -9.43 33.72 85.13
CA ARG A 712 -10.03 34.98 84.68
C ARG A 712 -11.36 35.21 85.40
N ASP A 713 -11.41 36.25 86.23
CA ASP A 713 -12.61 36.71 86.93
C ASP A 713 -13.02 38.07 86.34
N GLY A 714 -13.87 38.02 85.31
CA GLY A 714 -14.23 39.19 84.51
C GLY A 714 -13.03 39.78 83.74
N ASN A 715 -12.60 40.99 84.13
CA ASN A 715 -11.46 41.70 83.52
C ASN A 715 -10.17 41.59 84.36
N ILE A 716 -10.18 40.84 85.46
CA ILE A 716 -9.02 40.68 86.35
C ILE A 716 -8.48 39.25 86.18
N ILE A 717 -7.17 39.12 85.97
CA ILE A 717 -6.47 37.84 86.03
C ILE A 717 -5.98 37.65 87.47
N LYS A 718 -6.38 36.55 88.11
CA LYS A 718 -5.90 36.16 89.44
C LYS A 718 -5.05 34.90 89.28
N THR A 719 -3.90 34.88 89.94
CA THR A 719 -2.98 33.75 89.92
C THR A 719 -3.05 33.02 91.26
N TYR A 720 -3.27 31.71 91.23
CA TYR A 720 -3.32 30.86 92.43
C TYR A 720 -2.26 29.76 92.33
N GLN A 721 -1.55 29.51 93.42
CA GLN A 721 -0.61 28.40 93.49
C GLN A 721 -1.38 27.09 93.73
N VAL A 722 -1.23 26.14 92.82
CA VAL A 722 -1.86 24.83 92.92
C VAL A 722 -0.79 23.75 93.09
N ILE A 723 -0.90 22.99 94.18
CA ILE A 723 -0.04 21.85 94.50
C ILE A 723 -0.84 20.60 94.18
N TYR A 724 -0.33 19.74 93.31
CA TYR A 724 -1.02 18.53 92.90
C TYR A 724 -0.26 17.31 93.42
N ILE A 725 -0.93 16.55 94.29
CA ILE A 725 -0.44 15.35 94.97
C ILE A 725 -1.34 14.19 94.56
N ALA A 726 -0.86 13.33 93.66
CA ALA A 726 -1.62 12.18 93.20
C ALA A 726 -0.72 11.10 92.62
N GLY A 727 -1.20 9.85 92.63
CA GLY A 727 -0.54 8.72 91.98
C GLY A 727 -1.45 7.98 91.02
N SER A 728 -0.87 7.00 90.32
CA SER A 728 -1.62 6.09 89.45
C SER A 728 -2.57 5.17 90.21
N ASP A 729 -2.24 4.90 91.47
CA ASP A 729 -3.05 4.14 92.39
C ASP A 729 -3.07 4.81 93.79
N ARG A 730 -3.73 4.12 94.73
CA ARG A 730 -3.90 4.60 96.11
C ARG A 730 -2.57 4.67 96.87
N LEU A 731 -1.67 3.71 96.65
CA LEU A 731 -0.37 3.65 97.32
C LEU A 731 0.57 4.73 96.78
N GLY A 732 0.52 5.01 95.48
CA GLY A 732 1.21 6.13 94.87
C GLY A 732 0.73 7.48 95.40
N THR A 733 -0.58 7.69 95.53
CA THR A 733 -1.14 8.91 96.13
C THR A 733 -0.68 9.07 97.59
N GLN A 734 -0.71 7.98 98.37
CA GLN A 734 -0.20 7.96 99.74
C GLN A 734 1.31 8.23 99.80
N ALA A 735 2.09 7.70 98.87
CA ALA A 735 3.53 7.95 98.79
C ALA A 735 3.85 9.42 98.56
N ALA A 736 3.21 10.03 97.56
CA ALA A 736 3.37 11.45 97.29
C ALA A 736 2.93 12.31 98.48
N LEU A 737 1.85 11.95 99.16
CA LEU A 737 1.36 12.68 100.33
C LEU A 737 2.32 12.61 101.52
N GLU A 738 2.78 11.42 101.88
CA GLU A 738 3.72 11.23 102.99
C GLU A 738 5.06 11.90 102.71
N TYR A 739 5.58 11.77 101.48
CA TYR A 739 6.80 12.45 101.10
C TYR A 739 6.63 13.96 101.11
N PHE A 740 5.48 14.49 100.67
CA PHE A 740 5.18 15.93 100.71
C PHE A 740 5.28 16.51 102.12
N LYS A 741 4.87 15.77 103.17
CA LYS A 741 5.00 16.22 104.57
C LYS A 741 6.45 16.38 105.03
N THR A 742 7.37 15.64 104.40
CA THR A 742 8.81 15.65 104.72
C THR A 742 9.62 16.71 103.98
N LEU A 743 9.00 17.41 103.01
CA LEU A 743 9.70 18.40 102.21
C LEU A 743 10.12 19.62 103.04
N ASP A 744 11.34 20.12 102.80
CA ASP A 744 11.79 21.38 103.36
C ASP A 744 11.26 22.59 102.56
N GLU A 745 11.11 22.44 101.23
CA GLU A 745 10.63 23.45 100.28
C GLU A 745 9.67 22.85 99.23
N LEU A 746 8.87 23.68 98.57
CA LEU A 746 8.02 23.24 97.46
C LEU A 746 8.87 22.95 96.21
N PRO A 747 8.56 21.90 95.45
CA PRO A 747 9.39 21.51 94.31
C PRO A 747 9.24 22.47 93.12
N GLU A 748 10.35 22.73 92.42
CA GLU A 748 10.37 23.59 91.21
C GLU A 748 9.95 22.84 89.93
N GLY A 749 9.86 21.51 90.00
CA GLY A 749 9.40 20.64 88.93
C GLY A 749 8.67 19.41 89.47
N PRO A 750 8.15 18.53 88.61
CA PRO A 750 7.48 17.31 89.04
C PRO A 750 8.43 16.37 89.79
N MET A 751 8.04 15.91 90.97
CA MET A 751 8.77 14.90 91.75
C MET A 751 8.01 13.59 91.76
N PHE A 752 8.68 12.51 91.36
CA PHE A 752 8.13 11.16 91.39
C PHE A 752 8.51 10.48 92.70
N VAL A 753 7.54 9.84 93.35
CA VAL A 753 7.72 9.20 94.65
C VAL A 753 7.13 7.80 94.57
N GLU A 754 7.83 6.79 95.08
CA GLU A 754 7.35 5.41 95.11
C GLU A 754 7.13 4.94 96.55
N TRP A 755 6.04 4.22 96.79
CA TRP A 755 5.81 3.53 98.05
C TRP A 755 6.66 2.27 98.15
N THR A 756 7.53 2.18 99.16
CA THR A 756 8.34 0.98 99.44
C THR A 756 7.99 0.39 100.81
N GLU A 757 8.49 -0.81 101.11
CA GLU A 757 8.35 -1.43 102.43
C GLU A 757 8.90 -0.56 103.59
N ASN A 758 9.78 0.39 103.29
CA ASN A 758 10.39 1.29 104.27
C ASN A 758 9.79 2.71 104.26
N GLY A 759 8.68 2.93 103.53
CA GLY A 759 8.05 4.25 103.36
C GLY A 759 8.28 4.86 101.97
N PRO A 760 7.87 6.12 101.76
CA PRO A 760 7.99 6.78 100.46
C PRO A 760 9.42 7.17 100.13
N VAL A 761 9.85 6.93 98.89
CA VAL A 761 11.19 7.26 98.39
C VAL A 761 11.08 8.05 97.09
N LEU A 762 11.90 9.09 96.93
CA LEU A 762 12.01 9.83 95.67
C LEU A 762 12.61 8.93 94.57
N VAL A 763 12.02 8.97 93.38
CA VAL A 763 12.47 8.23 92.21
C VAL A 763 12.87 9.24 91.13
N GLU A 764 14.02 9.01 90.47
CA GLU A 764 14.50 9.83 89.35
C GLU A 764 13.63 9.70 88.09
#